data_AF-A0A351VMZ9-F1
#
_entry.id   AF-A0A351VMZ9-F1
#
_cell.length_a   1.000
_cell.length_b   1.000
_cell.length_c   1.000
_cell.angle_alpha   90.00
_cell.angle_beta   90.00
_cell.angle_gamma   90.00
#
_symmetry.space_group_name_H-M   'P 1'
#
loop_
_entity.id
_entity.type
_entity.pdbx_description
1 polymer ?
#
loop_
_entity_poly.entity_id
_entity_poly.type
_entity_poly.pdbx_seq_one_letter_code
_entity_poly.pdbx_strand_id
1 'polypeptide(L)'
;MRKIRIRLLLLVACLVLPVVACAWSLNTWVRSGGGSLQVRTDTPQTSVNGSVFKNYTSQQNFPITLSASPGYKISTYTVNGAVTTPESPVASLTYQMGLLAFPDKPSQSIYVNFVLWTTSITANTGDTGGSVSPSGTLSLQLGTNKSYTFTPSAGNQVIAINGLPASGYTLSPATLPASLNTPVTLTLTIPENPLTMTGYFLGVIANAGPTQTTLPGSSVTLDGSGSSIKYGGGNLTYAWVQTGGPAVTLSAANVAKPTFTASAIATHNFQLTVSNGTYSNSANTYVAVASSASAAARASCMVCHQASGVGITSNVFGNWSSSSHKNLFVMCANCHVGADTGGHPGPLGSGAVNETTFTYNSPYGSGNFCFTCHHKGNNLHYNTEVQLANICVACHNPNVHDPDATMSIALGASHFNGYTSTFNPNYRAAYVTPNTECANCHITTANIPNASDPALSAQRLDWAVSGHGNTNGQSWLAYDFKTLSGCVQCHTTAGFIAYSTAKVTSAWGTASVTRDVLSCIGCHTDISSGALRTNHPVQPYADDTYTNPNVGNTSNLCVKCHSGRQSGRSIRAKVAASADFTNMAFIGSHSAAAAGILFKSIGYEFTGRDYSNKWHFKHDKVGINNYTAYNYDTGSNGPCAGCHMSSANKHTFSPLTRDAGGVVTAIISTSCAGCHTGPAYLDGSRMNSRETKFAATLLALQKVLEAKNIYYADVSPYFFKSSGNSEPGNAITNWGNADTMGAAFNFNLLRHEPGAYAHNMIYTKRLIHDSIDFLDNGAFDNSVSITINSLSGLDATQKTLATGYLTPSGTRP
;
A
#
# COMPACT_ATOMS: atom_id res chain seq x y z
N MET A 1 107.06 63.52 19.95
CA MET A 1 107.05 62.31 19.09
C MET A 1 107.84 61.23 19.79
N ARG A 2 107.43 59.98 19.97
CA ARG A 2 106.16 59.24 19.80
C ARG A 2 106.62 57.78 19.92
N LYS A 3 105.88 56.91 20.61
CA LYS A 3 105.37 55.63 20.07
C LYS A 3 104.90 54.63 21.14
N ILE A 4 103.83 53.90 20.77
CA ILE A 4 103.61 52.44 20.97
C ILE A 4 103.04 52.05 22.38
N ARG A 5 102.07 51.14 22.63
CA ARG A 5 101.56 49.84 22.07
C ARG A 5 100.14 49.60 22.68
N ILE A 6 99.05 49.09 22.04
CA ILE A 6 98.70 47.75 21.44
C ILE A 6 98.02 46.73 22.41
N ARG A 7 96.95 46.07 21.89
CA ARG A 7 96.25 44.76 22.24
C ARG A 7 95.20 44.79 23.36
N LEU A 8 93.92 44.38 23.18
CA LEU A 8 93.27 43.18 22.58
C LEU A 8 93.40 41.91 23.43
N LEU A 9 92.33 41.50 24.14
CA LEU A 9 91.82 40.12 24.36
C LEU A 9 90.69 40.17 25.43
N LEU A 10 89.39 39.91 25.18
CA LEU A 10 88.65 38.67 24.83
C LEU A 10 88.08 37.90 26.05
N LEU A 11 86.76 37.63 25.95
CA LEU A 11 85.90 36.63 26.61
C LEU A 11 85.12 36.95 27.92
N VAL A 12 83.81 37.09 27.69
CA VAL A 12 82.66 36.44 28.38
C VAL A 12 82.09 37.10 29.63
N ALA A 13 80.96 37.80 29.42
CA ALA A 13 79.79 37.68 30.28
C ALA A 13 78.50 37.72 29.43
N CYS A 14 77.79 36.60 29.51
CA CYS A 14 76.49 36.23 28.96
C CYS A 14 75.39 37.31 28.80
N LEU A 15 74.72 37.25 27.64
CA LEU A 15 73.25 37.13 27.48
C LEU A 15 72.37 37.53 28.68
N VAL A 16 71.71 38.69 28.61
CA VAL A 16 70.25 38.83 28.85
C VAL A 16 69.74 40.01 28.02
N LEU A 17 69.42 39.79 26.74
CA LEU A 17 68.40 40.62 26.09
C LEU A 17 67.05 40.05 26.53
N PRO A 18 66.12 40.88 27.05
CA PRO A 18 64.78 40.38 27.33
C PRO A 18 64.19 39.94 26.00
N VAL A 19 63.86 38.66 25.88
CA VAL A 19 62.91 38.18 24.87
C VAL A 19 61.71 39.10 24.98
N VAL A 20 61.46 39.91 23.95
CA VAL A 20 60.23 40.68 23.86
C VAL A 20 59.12 39.64 23.94
N ALA A 21 58.43 39.59 25.09
CA ALA A 21 57.28 38.74 25.25
C ALA A 21 56.25 39.23 24.22
N CYS A 22 56.09 38.50 23.11
CA CYS A 22 55.10 38.82 22.10
C CYS A 22 53.72 38.66 22.74
N ALA A 23 53.19 39.77 23.27
CA ALA A 23 51.84 39.82 23.80
C ALA A 23 50.85 39.85 22.63
N TRP A 24 49.90 38.93 22.62
CA TRP A 24 48.83 38.86 21.62
C TRP A 24 47.48 38.74 22.32
N SER A 25 46.40 39.18 21.66
CA SER A 25 45.07 39.17 22.22
C SER A 25 44.16 38.13 21.57
N LEU A 26 43.27 37.54 22.37
CA LEU A 26 42.21 36.66 21.90
C LEU A 26 40.85 37.28 22.25
N ASN A 27 39.99 37.35 21.25
CA ASN A 27 38.60 37.71 21.40
C ASN A 27 37.69 36.51 21.12
N THR A 28 36.68 36.31 21.96
CA THR A 28 35.83 35.11 21.98
C THR A 28 34.37 35.47 22.14
N TRP A 29 33.48 34.76 21.44
CA TRP A 29 32.03 34.99 21.51
C TRP A 29 31.21 33.72 21.28
N VAL A 30 30.06 33.64 21.93
CA VAL A 30 28.96 32.73 21.59
C VAL A 30 27.93 33.51 20.78
N ARG A 31 27.71 33.14 19.50
CA ARG A 31 26.85 33.90 18.56
C ARG A 31 25.40 33.42 18.50
N SER A 32 25.13 32.20 18.91
CA SER A 32 23.77 31.68 19.04
C SER A 32 23.60 31.00 20.38
N GLY A 33 22.38 30.98 20.92
CA GLY A 33 22.07 30.17 22.09
C GLY A 33 22.21 28.68 21.77
N GLY A 34 22.41 27.84 22.78
CA GLY A 34 22.51 26.38 22.63
C GLY A 34 23.86 25.76 22.96
N GLY A 35 24.75 26.47 23.67
CA GLY A 35 26.01 25.91 24.16
C GLY A 35 26.93 26.93 24.84
N SER A 36 28.19 26.55 25.03
CA SER A 36 29.22 27.33 25.69
C SER A 36 30.57 27.28 24.96
N LEU A 37 31.41 28.27 25.25
CA LEU A 37 32.81 28.35 24.80
C LEU A 37 33.70 28.56 26.02
N GLN A 38 34.71 27.72 26.20
CA GLN A 38 35.63 27.80 27.34
C GLN A 38 37.07 27.89 26.86
N VAL A 39 37.83 28.87 27.36
CA VAL A 39 39.26 29.01 27.10
C VAL A 39 40.03 28.41 28.28
N ARG A 40 40.87 27.40 28.05
CA ARG A 40 41.58 26.67 29.12
C ARG A 40 40.61 26.22 30.23
N THR A 41 40.87 26.64 31.45
CA THR A 41 40.06 26.40 32.65
C THR A 41 39.29 27.64 33.09
N ASP A 42 39.17 28.66 32.23
CA ASP A 42 38.40 29.86 32.52
C ASP A 42 36.91 29.53 32.69
N THR A 43 36.14 30.43 33.30
CA THR A 43 34.68 30.31 33.36
C THR A 43 34.09 30.22 31.95
N PRO A 44 33.27 29.19 31.64
CA PRO A 44 32.64 29.05 30.32
C PRO A 44 31.74 30.24 29.97
N GLN A 45 31.85 30.69 28.74
CA GLN A 45 31.02 31.73 28.15
C GLN A 45 29.69 31.09 27.71
N THR A 46 28.57 31.61 28.18
CA THR A 46 27.23 31.07 27.88
C THR A 46 26.26 32.13 27.35
N SER A 47 26.57 33.42 27.52
CA SER A 47 25.73 34.52 27.06
C SER A 47 25.95 34.81 25.58
N VAL A 48 24.85 34.94 24.84
CA VAL A 48 24.87 35.34 23.44
C VAL A 48 25.26 36.83 23.37
N ASN A 49 26.23 37.17 22.51
CA ASN A 49 26.74 38.53 22.25
C ASN A 49 27.67 39.19 23.29
N GLY A 50 28.22 38.44 24.26
CA GLY A 50 29.31 38.93 25.12
C GLY A 50 30.69 38.66 24.51
N SER A 51 31.48 39.69 24.21
CA SER A 51 32.87 39.54 23.78
C SER A 51 33.79 39.42 24.98
N VAL A 52 34.55 38.33 25.11
CA VAL A 52 35.59 38.23 26.14
C VAL A 52 36.96 38.42 25.49
N PHE A 53 37.67 39.44 25.97
CA PHE A 53 38.99 39.82 25.50
C PHE A 53 40.04 39.50 26.57
N LYS A 54 41.10 38.77 26.19
CA LYS A 54 42.25 38.49 27.07
C LYS A 54 43.57 38.58 26.32
N ASN A 55 44.60 39.07 27.00
CA ASN A 55 45.98 39.14 26.50
C ASN A 55 46.79 37.93 26.98
N TYR A 56 47.65 37.40 26.11
CA TYR A 56 48.49 36.24 26.37
C TYR A 56 49.94 36.55 25.98
N THR A 57 50.89 36.11 26.81
CA THR A 57 52.34 36.28 26.60
C THR A 57 53.07 34.98 26.29
N SER A 58 52.34 33.86 26.22
CA SER A 58 52.89 32.52 25.98
C SER A 58 52.87 32.17 24.50
N GLN A 59 53.94 31.48 24.05
CA GLN A 59 54.04 30.87 22.72
C GLN A 59 53.41 29.47 22.65
N GLN A 60 52.91 28.93 23.77
CA GLN A 60 52.29 27.61 23.83
C GLN A 60 50.83 27.66 23.35
N ASN A 61 50.44 26.66 22.56
CA ASN A 61 49.04 26.45 22.18
C ASN A 61 48.20 26.18 23.43
N PHE A 62 46.97 26.68 23.46
CA PHE A 62 46.03 26.38 24.53
C PHE A 62 44.65 25.98 23.99
N PRO A 63 43.94 25.09 24.71
CA PRO A 63 42.65 24.57 24.27
C PRO A 63 41.55 25.61 24.42
N ILE A 64 40.68 25.66 23.41
CA ILE A 64 39.37 26.30 23.46
C ILE A 64 38.33 25.21 23.24
N THR A 65 37.54 24.92 24.27
CA THR A 65 36.51 23.89 24.23
C THR A 65 35.18 24.53 23.87
N LEU A 66 34.56 24.05 22.80
CA LEU A 66 33.19 24.38 22.42
C LEU A 66 32.28 23.23 22.87
N SER A 67 31.18 23.54 23.55
CA SER A 67 30.27 22.53 24.10
C SER A 67 28.83 22.90 23.81
N ALA A 68 28.10 22.07 23.07
CA ALA A 68 26.68 22.26 22.85
C ALA A 68 25.88 21.87 24.11
N SER A 69 24.83 22.62 24.40
CA SER A 69 23.82 22.26 25.40
C SER A 69 22.99 21.06 24.92
N PRO A 70 22.36 20.29 25.84
CA PRO A 70 21.45 19.22 25.45
C PRO A 70 20.41 19.68 24.43
N GLY A 71 20.22 18.92 23.35
CA GLY A 71 19.30 19.24 22.26
C GLY A 71 19.87 20.14 21.16
N TYR A 72 21.16 20.50 21.23
CA TYR A 72 21.87 21.28 20.21
C TYR A 72 23.14 20.57 19.76
N LYS A 73 23.65 20.93 18.58
CA LYS A 73 25.01 20.60 18.13
C LYS A 73 25.72 21.84 17.61
N ILE A 74 27.04 21.79 17.58
CA ILE A 74 27.88 22.81 16.95
C ILE A 74 27.67 22.73 15.43
N SER A 75 27.08 23.77 14.85
CA SER A 75 26.83 23.84 13.40
C SER A 75 28.03 24.38 12.66
N THR A 76 28.63 25.46 13.18
CA THR A 76 29.86 26.07 12.65
C THR A 76 30.62 26.73 13.78
N TYR A 77 31.93 26.87 13.61
CA TYR A 77 32.73 27.80 14.39
C TYR A 77 33.66 28.56 13.46
N THR A 78 33.97 29.80 13.80
CA THR A 78 34.82 30.67 12.98
C THR A 78 36.07 31.03 13.75
N VAL A 79 37.23 30.88 13.13
CA VAL A 79 38.52 31.29 13.68
C VAL A 79 39.14 32.33 12.77
N ASN A 80 39.45 33.52 13.30
CA ASN A 80 40.09 34.61 12.56
C ASN A 80 39.41 34.98 11.23
N GLY A 81 38.08 34.80 11.15
CA GLY A 81 37.27 35.04 9.95
C GLY A 81 37.07 33.83 9.04
N ALA A 82 37.79 32.73 9.25
CA ALA A 82 37.60 31.48 8.51
C ALA A 82 36.53 30.60 9.19
N VAL A 83 35.45 30.30 8.46
CA VAL A 83 34.36 29.45 8.94
C VAL A 83 34.72 27.99 8.76
N THR A 84 34.62 27.20 9.82
CA THR A 84 34.75 25.74 9.78
C THR A 84 33.41 25.10 10.09
N THR A 85 33.00 24.20 9.21
CA THR A 85 31.83 23.33 9.38
C THR A 85 32.34 21.93 9.72
N PRO A 86 32.03 21.38 10.92
CA PRO A 86 32.33 19.99 11.23
C PRO A 86 31.72 19.05 10.18
N GLU A 87 32.42 17.95 9.86
CA GLU A 87 31.95 16.93 8.89
C GLU A 87 30.59 16.32 9.29
N SER A 88 30.28 16.34 10.59
CA SER A 88 28.95 16.11 11.18
C SER A 88 28.77 17.00 12.42
N PRO A 89 27.57 17.54 12.72
CA PRO A 89 27.39 18.39 13.88
C PRO A 89 27.74 17.65 15.19
N VAL A 90 28.70 18.21 15.94
CA VAL A 90 29.29 17.58 17.13
C VAL A 90 28.78 18.20 18.43
N ALA A 91 28.75 17.41 19.51
CA ALA A 91 28.32 17.87 20.84
C ALA A 91 29.41 18.66 21.57
N SER A 92 30.67 18.36 21.29
CA SER A 92 31.81 19.13 21.80
C SER A 92 32.98 19.00 20.85
N LEU A 93 33.82 20.03 20.76
CA LEU A 93 35.10 19.98 20.07
C LEU A 93 36.10 20.91 20.77
N THR A 94 37.39 20.58 20.65
CA THR A 94 38.47 21.39 21.22
C THR A 94 39.34 21.93 20.09
N TYR A 95 39.45 23.25 20.00
CA TYR A 95 40.37 23.93 19.09
C TYR A 95 41.65 24.32 19.83
N GLN A 96 42.82 24.08 19.22
CA GLN A 96 44.11 24.48 19.79
C GLN A 96 44.50 25.85 19.26
N MET A 97 44.40 26.88 20.11
CA MET A 97 44.74 28.26 19.75
C MET A 97 46.18 28.58 20.15
N GLY A 98 47.00 29.07 19.23
CA GLY A 98 48.36 29.49 19.55
C GLY A 98 48.96 30.46 18.54
N LEU A 99 50.15 30.99 18.88
CA LEU A 99 50.84 32.02 18.10
C LEU A 99 51.42 31.46 16.79
N LEU A 100 51.81 30.17 16.77
CA LEU A 100 52.40 29.51 15.59
C LEU A 100 51.45 29.43 14.39
N ALA A 101 50.13 29.50 14.62
CA ALA A 101 49.16 29.48 13.53
C ALA A 101 49.08 30.83 12.78
N PHE A 102 49.50 31.93 13.39
CA PHE A 102 49.41 33.30 12.85
C PHE A 102 50.53 34.21 13.39
N PRO A 103 51.80 34.01 12.98
CA PRO A 103 52.95 34.73 13.53
C PRO A 103 52.91 36.25 13.34
N ASP A 104 52.12 36.76 12.38
CA ASP A 104 52.07 38.19 12.02
C ASP A 104 50.87 38.97 12.60
N LYS A 105 49.99 38.33 13.38
CA LYS A 105 48.76 38.98 13.89
C LYS A 105 48.76 39.14 15.42
N PRO A 106 48.76 40.38 15.96
CA PRO A 106 48.71 40.61 17.40
C PRO A 106 47.31 40.34 18.01
N SER A 107 46.29 40.07 17.19
CA SER A 107 44.91 39.80 17.64
C SER A 107 44.28 38.64 16.90
N GLN A 108 43.65 37.73 17.66
CA GLN A 108 42.97 36.54 17.19
C GLN A 108 41.51 36.50 17.68
N SER A 109 40.65 35.74 17.00
CA SER A 109 39.22 35.72 17.19
C SER A 109 38.65 34.31 17.01
N ILE A 110 37.71 33.90 17.87
CA ILE A 110 36.96 32.65 17.70
C ILE A 110 35.52 32.78 18.18
N TYR A 111 34.57 32.30 17.40
CA TYR A 111 33.17 32.23 17.80
C TYR A 111 32.48 30.98 17.30
N VAL A 112 31.40 30.58 17.99
CA VAL A 112 30.65 29.33 17.72
C VAL A 112 29.17 29.59 17.47
N ASN A 113 28.59 28.80 16.57
CA ASN A 113 27.16 28.71 16.32
C ASN A 113 26.65 27.29 16.63
N PHE A 114 25.44 27.24 17.17
CA PHE A 114 24.72 26.03 17.54
C PHE A 114 23.41 25.94 16.75
N VAL A 115 22.99 24.71 16.43
CA VAL A 115 21.70 24.42 15.79
C VAL A 115 20.95 23.39 16.61
N LEU A 116 19.61 23.46 16.59
CA LEU A 116 18.75 22.43 17.18
C LEU A 116 19.00 21.09 16.51
N TRP A 117 19.22 20.05 17.31
CA TRP A 117 19.31 18.69 16.81
C TRP A 117 17.95 18.01 16.93
N THR A 118 17.38 17.60 15.79
CA THR A 118 16.08 16.95 15.71
C THR A 118 16.20 15.53 15.18
N THR A 119 15.35 14.63 15.65
CA THR A 119 15.18 13.26 15.13
C THR A 119 13.73 13.00 14.77
N SER A 120 13.49 11.98 13.94
CA SER A 120 12.14 11.58 13.56
C SER A 120 11.60 10.49 14.49
N ILE A 121 10.39 10.72 15.02
CA ILE A 121 9.63 9.73 15.77
C ILE A 121 8.35 9.43 15.00
N THR A 122 8.13 8.16 14.69
CA THR A 122 6.92 7.69 14.00
C THR A 122 6.07 6.90 14.97
N ALA A 123 4.81 7.30 15.15
CA ALA A 123 3.84 6.58 15.99
C ALA A 123 2.66 6.07 15.15
N ASN A 124 2.48 4.75 15.11
CA ASN A 124 1.44 4.09 14.32
C ASN A 124 0.64 3.10 15.18
N THR A 125 -0.48 2.62 14.64
CA THR A 125 -1.18 1.44 15.15
C THR A 125 -0.85 0.22 14.30
N GLY A 126 -0.63 -0.93 14.94
CA GLY A 126 -0.33 -2.20 14.27
C GLY A 126 -1.58 -2.94 13.80
N ASP A 127 -2.75 -2.52 14.29
CA ASP A 127 -4.05 -3.09 13.99
C ASP A 127 -5.14 -2.01 14.00
N THR A 128 -6.38 -2.40 13.69
CA THR A 128 -7.56 -1.50 13.65
C THR A 128 -8.33 -1.44 14.98
N GLY A 129 -7.76 -1.95 16.08
CA GLY A 129 -8.40 -2.04 17.39
C GLY A 129 -8.31 -0.76 18.24
N GLY A 130 -7.66 0.29 17.74
CA GLY A 130 -7.55 1.58 18.40
C GLY A 130 -6.88 2.64 17.53
N SER A 131 -6.49 3.75 18.13
CA SER A 131 -5.82 4.88 17.50
C SER A 131 -4.64 5.37 18.35
N VAL A 132 -3.69 6.10 17.75
CA VAL A 132 -2.62 6.81 18.47
C VAL A 132 -2.67 8.31 18.14
N SER A 133 -2.40 9.17 19.12
CA SER A 133 -2.32 10.62 18.93
C SER A 133 -1.12 11.23 19.69
N PRO A 134 -0.25 12.03 19.04
CA PRO A 134 -0.23 12.29 17.60
C PRO A 134 0.20 11.03 16.81
N SER A 135 -0.33 10.84 15.61
CA SER A 135 0.05 9.75 14.70
C SER A 135 0.99 10.22 13.58
N GLY A 136 1.67 9.28 12.95
CA GLY A 136 2.61 9.55 11.86
C GLY A 136 3.98 10.02 12.35
N THR A 137 4.76 10.59 11.43
CA THR A 137 6.15 10.99 11.69
C THR A 137 6.23 12.46 12.11
N LEU A 138 6.84 12.71 13.27
CA LEU A 138 7.16 14.05 13.77
C LEU A 138 8.68 14.24 13.88
N SER A 139 9.18 15.42 13.51
CA SER A 139 10.57 15.83 13.77
C SER A 139 10.63 16.57 15.11
N LEU A 140 11.38 16.04 16.07
CA LEU A 140 11.39 16.50 17.47
C LEU A 140 12.81 16.73 17.98
N GLN A 141 12.98 17.72 18.85
CA GLN A 141 14.27 18.07 19.44
C GLN A 141 14.74 16.99 20.43
N LEU A 142 16.01 16.59 20.29
CA LEU A 142 16.67 15.61 21.15
C LEU A 142 16.59 15.99 22.64
N GLY A 143 16.32 15.02 23.50
CA GLY A 143 16.31 15.18 24.96
C GLY A 143 15.08 15.90 25.51
N THR A 144 14.17 16.39 24.66
CA THR A 144 12.86 16.88 25.10
C THR A 144 11.91 15.71 25.38
N ASN A 145 10.81 15.97 26.10
CA ASN A 145 9.79 14.96 26.35
C ASN A 145 8.59 15.18 25.44
N LYS A 146 8.08 14.11 24.80
CA LYS A 146 6.87 14.11 23.99
C LYS A 146 5.92 13.00 24.45
N SER A 147 4.64 13.34 24.59
CA SER A 147 3.60 12.37 24.94
C SER A 147 2.83 11.88 23.70
N TYR A 148 2.53 10.58 23.69
CA TYR A 148 1.69 9.87 22.73
C TYR A 148 0.60 9.11 23.48
N THR A 149 -0.65 9.25 23.07
CA THR A 149 -1.79 8.57 23.69
C THR A 149 -2.34 7.51 22.75
N PHE A 150 -2.30 6.26 23.18
CA PHE A 150 -2.89 5.11 22.51
C PHE A 150 -4.29 4.87 23.08
N THR A 151 -5.32 5.04 22.26
CA THR A 151 -6.73 4.95 22.66
C THR A 151 -7.36 3.71 22.03
N PRO A 152 -7.76 2.69 22.82
CA PRO A 152 -8.46 1.54 22.29
C PRO A 152 -9.87 1.91 21.80
N SER A 153 -10.35 1.28 20.74
CA SER A 153 -11.77 1.32 20.36
C SER A 153 -12.63 0.61 21.42
N ALA A 154 -13.93 0.93 21.47
CA ALA A 154 -14.86 0.32 22.41
C ALA A 154 -14.78 -1.23 22.35
N GLY A 155 -14.54 -1.84 23.51
CA GLY A 155 -14.35 -3.29 23.66
C GLY A 155 -12.90 -3.79 23.58
N ASN A 156 -11.92 -2.90 23.37
CA ASN A 156 -10.50 -3.26 23.30
C ASN A 156 -9.68 -2.65 24.46
N GLN A 157 -8.44 -3.13 24.60
CA GLN A 157 -7.42 -2.64 25.52
C GLN A 157 -6.11 -2.39 24.77
N VAL A 158 -5.28 -1.47 25.25
CA VAL A 158 -3.89 -1.36 24.78
C VAL A 158 -3.09 -2.49 25.41
N ILE A 159 -2.49 -3.36 24.60
CA ILE A 159 -1.78 -4.55 25.09
C ILE A 159 -0.26 -4.47 24.97
N ALA A 160 0.24 -3.76 23.97
CA ALA A 160 1.66 -3.59 23.75
C ALA A 160 1.92 -2.29 22.98
N ILE A 161 3.09 -1.69 23.23
CA ILE A 161 3.65 -0.62 22.40
C ILE A 161 5.05 -1.11 22.02
N ASN A 162 5.21 -1.59 20.78
CA ASN A 162 6.48 -2.10 20.28
C ASN A 162 7.35 -0.96 19.75
N GLY A 163 8.66 -1.19 19.70
CA GLY A 163 9.62 -0.20 19.22
C GLY A 163 9.96 0.87 20.25
N LEU A 164 9.73 0.62 21.54
CA LEU A 164 10.22 1.47 22.61
C LEU A 164 11.73 1.27 22.84
N PRO A 165 12.48 2.32 23.20
CA PRO A 165 13.89 2.20 23.57
C PRO A 165 14.04 1.46 24.90
N ALA A 166 15.25 0.97 25.20
CA ALA A 166 15.55 0.26 26.45
C ALA A 166 15.31 1.10 27.72
N SER A 167 15.40 2.43 27.61
CA SER A 167 15.15 3.39 28.70
C SER A 167 14.70 4.74 28.11
N GLY A 168 14.28 5.67 28.97
CA GLY A 168 13.89 7.03 28.55
C GLY A 168 12.41 7.20 28.19
N TYR A 169 11.52 6.38 28.76
CA TYR A 169 10.08 6.57 28.63
C TYR A 169 9.33 6.23 29.92
N THR A 170 8.10 6.75 30.05
CA THR A 170 7.14 6.37 31.09
C THR A 170 5.78 6.08 30.47
N LEU A 171 5.02 5.19 31.11
CA LEU A 171 3.66 4.84 30.73
C LEU A 171 2.68 5.24 31.82
N SER A 172 1.51 5.74 31.43
CA SER A 172 0.39 6.04 32.33
C SER A 172 -0.92 5.57 31.68
N PRO A 173 -1.59 4.53 32.23
CA PRO A 173 -1.14 3.68 33.34
C PRO A 173 0.16 2.91 33.02
N ALA A 174 0.93 2.57 34.07
CA ALA A 174 2.28 2.00 33.93
C ALA A 174 2.31 0.53 33.48
N THR A 175 1.17 -0.17 33.60
CA THR A 175 1.04 -1.59 33.29
C THR A 175 0.37 -1.79 31.95
N LEU A 176 0.98 -2.62 31.10
CA LEU A 176 0.35 -3.19 29.92
C LEU A 176 0.10 -4.69 30.16
N PRO A 177 -1.08 -5.21 29.80
CA PRO A 177 -2.22 -4.50 29.21
C PRO A 177 -2.91 -3.50 30.14
N ALA A 178 -3.46 -2.43 29.54
CA ALA A 178 -4.30 -1.48 30.25
C ALA A 178 -5.74 -1.98 30.43
N SER A 179 -6.49 -1.41 31.37
CA SER A 179 -7.91 -1.74 31.58
C SER A 179 -8.79 -1.45 30.36
N LEU A 180 -9.98 -2.06 30.31
CA LEU A 180 -10.89 -2.00 29.14
C LEU A 180 -11.22 -0.55 28.81
N ASN A 181 -11.19 -0.22 27.52
CA ASN A 181 -11.47 1.13 27.03
C ASN A 181 -10.58 2.23 27.64
N THR A 182 -9.45 1.86 28.25
CA THR A 182 -8.56 2.80 28.95
C THR A 182 -7.40 3.18 28.05
N PRO A 183 -7.24 4.49 27.73
CA PRO A 183 -6.09 4.95 26.95
C PRO A 183 -4.78 4.82 27.74
N VAL A 184 -3.68 4.57 27.03
CA VAL A 184 -2.32 4.58 27.58
C VAL A 184 -1.54 5.76 27.03
N THR A 185 -1.05 6.60 27.93
CA THR A 185 -0.17 7.72 27.58
C THR A 185 1.29 7.32 27.79
N LEU A 186 2.04 7.26 26.71
CA LEU A 186 3.49 7.13 26.67
C LEU A 186 4.11 8.52 26.69
N THR A 187 4.99 8.81 27.66
CA THR A 187 5.85 10.00 27.61
C THR A 187 7.27 9.54 27.30
N LEU A 188 7.77 9.92 26.13
CA LEU A 188 9.08 9.54 25.61
C LEU A 188 10.04 10.73 25.70
N THR A 189 11.23 10.51 26.28
CA THR A 189 12.38 11.38 26.10
C THR A 189 12.99 11.10 24.73
N ILE A 190 13.02 12.12 23.86
CA ILE A 190 13.38 11.96 22.46
C ILE A 190 14.84 11.46 22.33
N PRO A 191 15.10 10.31 21.68
CA PRO A 191 16.45 9.73 21.54
C PRO A 191 17.26 10.38 20.40
N GLU A 192 18.55 10.01 20.27
CA GLU A 192 19.41 10.51 19.18
C GLU A 192 19.07 9.93 17.81
N ASN A 193 18.66 8.66 17.76
CA ASN A 193 18.33 7.95 16.53
C ASN A 193 16.83 8.00 16.23
N PRO A 194 16.42 7.91 14.95
CA PRO A 194 15.02 7.75 14.59
C PRO A 194 14.37 6.55 15.27
N LEU A 195 13.11 6.70 15.67
CA LEU A 195 12.36 5.64 16.36
C LEU A 195 10.99 5.45 15.72
N THR A 196 10.58 4.20 15.52
CA THR A 196 9.21 3.85 15.15
C THR A 196 8.57 3.05 16.27
N MET A 197 7.46 3.56 16.80
CA MET A 197 6.65 2.88 17.81
C MET A 197 5.29 2.47 17.26
N THR A 198 4.81 1.30 17.65
CA THR A 198 3.56 0.73 17.15
C THR A 198 2.72 0.19 18.30
N GLY A 199 1.50 0.73 18.46
CA GLY A 199 0.55 0.27 19.47
C GLY A 199 -0.31 -0.89 18.96
N TYR A 200 -0.56 -1.88 19.83
CA TYR A 200 -1.40 -3.06 19.56
C TYR A 200 -2.56 -3.14 20.53
N PHE A 201 -3.72 -3.60 20.05
CA PHE A 201 -4.97 -3.63 20.79
C PHE A 201 -5.64 -5.01 20.74
N LEU A 202 -6.05 -5.55 21.89
CA LEU A 202 -6.66 -6.89 22.02
C LEU A 202 -7.83 -6.91 23.02
N GLY A 203 -8.78 -7.84 22.83
CA GLY A 203 -9.88 -8.12 23.76
C GLY A 203 -10.32 -9.59 23.72
N VAL A 204 -10.79 -10.10 24.88
CA VAL A 204 -11.57 -11.34 24.99
C VAL A 204 -13.05 -10.99 24.78
N ILE A 205 -13.69 -11.67 23.83
CA ILE A 205 -15.10 -11.46 23.49
C ILE A 205 -15.90 -12.58 24.16
N ALA A 206 -16.73 -12.24 25.14
CA ALA A 206 -17.71 -13.15 25.73
C ALA A 206 -19.00 -13.11 24.92
N ASN A 207 -19.53 -14.28 24.56
CA ASN A 207 -20.79 -14.43 23.84
C ASN A 207 -21.62 -15.51 24.54
N ALA A 208 -22.74 -15.12 25.16
CA ALA A 208 -23.63 -16.03 25.89
C ALA A 208 -24.69 -16.71 25.01
N GLY A 209 -24.64 -16.50 23.69
CA GLY A 209 -25.63 -16.99 22.74
C GLY A 209 -26.96 -16.22 22.80
N PRO A 210 -27.85 -16.44 21.82
CA PRO A 210 -29.14 -15.76 21.75
C PRO A 210 -30.09 -16.21 22.86
N THR A 211 -31.11 -15.40 23.12
CA THR A 211 -32.27 -15.76 23.95
C THR A 211 -32.98 -17.00 23.39
N GLN A 212 -33.41 -17.90 24.26
CA GLN A 212 -34.09 -19.14 23.87
C GLN A 212 -35.54 -19.14 24.34
N THR A 213 -36.43 -19.78 23.57
CA THR A 213 -37.81 -20.06 23.99
C THR A 213 -38.05 -21.56 23.92
N THR A 214 -38.62 -22.14 24.98
CA THR A 214 -38.83 -23.58 25.09
C THR A 214 -40.17 -23.92 25.75
N LEU A 215 -40.54 -25.21 25.72
CA LEU A 215 -41.70 -25.72 26.43
C LEU A 215 -41.29 -26.35 27.77
N PRO A 216 -42.19 -26.37 28.78
CA PRO A 216 -41.95 -27.01 30.06
C PRO A 216 -41.46 -28.45 29.92
N GLY A 217 -40.43 -28.80 30.70
CA GLY A 217 -39.84 -30.16 30.72
C GLY A 217 -38.81 -30.41 29.62
N SER A 218 -38.58 -29.46 28.72
CA SER A 218 -37.56 -29.58 27.67
C SER A 218 -36.15 -29.36 28.22
N SER A 219 -35.17 -30.06 27.64
CA SER A 219 -33.74 -29.78 27.90
C SER A 219 -33.30 -28.55 27.11
N VAL A 220 -32.61 -27.63 27.78
CA VAL A 220 -32.10 -26.37 27.23
C VAL A 220 -30.58 -26.38 27.31
N THR A 221 -29.91 -25.96 26.23
CA THR A 221 -28.45 -25.83 26.16
C THR A 221 -28.08 -24.37 26.00
N LEU A 222 -27.38 -23.78 26.97
CA LEU A 222 -26.77 -22.46 26.78
C LEU A 222 -25.52 -22.63 25.92
N ASP A 223 -25.19 -21.66 25.06
CA ASP A 223 -24.07 -21.80 24.12
C ASP A 223 -23.12 -20.61 24.18
N GLY A 224 -21.99 -20.82 24.87
CA GLY A 224 -20.90 -19.87 25.00
C GLY A 224 -19.85 -19.98 23.89
N SER A 225 -19.96 -20.94 22.97
CA SER A 225 -18.89 -21.29 22.02
C SER A 225 -18.60 -20.22 20.97
N GLY A 226 -19.49 -19.24 20.80
CA GLY A 226 -19.24 -18.05 20.00
C GLY A 226 -18.28 -17.03 20.65
N SER A 227 -17.77 -17.32 21.84
CA SER A 227 -16.77 -16.50 22.52
C SER A 227 -15.40 -16.68 21.87
N SER A 228 -14.62 -15.61 21.77
CA SER A 228 -13.37 -15.62 20.99
C SER A 228 -12.27 -14.73 21.58
N ILE A 229 -11.04 -14.99 21.16
CA ILE A 229 -9.88 -14.13 21.37
C ILE A 229 -9.56 -13.49 20.02
N LYS A 230 -9.54 -12.15 19.95
CA LYS A 230 -9.37 -11.46 18.68
C LYS A 230 -7.96 -11.61 18.10
N TYR A 231 -6.91 -11.74 18.95
CA TYR A 231 -5.51 -12.01 18.56
C TYR A 231 -4.71 -12.73 19.67
N GLY A 232 -3.75 -13.58 19.28
CA GLY A 232 -2.92 -14.38 20.19
C GLY A 232 -3.64 -15.67 20.61
N GLY A 233 -3.16 -16.80 20.09
CA GLY A 233 -3.73 -18.12 20.42
C GLY A 233 -3.72 -18.38 21.94
N GLY A 234 -4.76 -19.08 22.42
CA GLY A 234 -4.94 -19.47 23.81
C GLY A 234 -6.27 -20.19 24.03
N ASN A 235 -6.38 -20.98 25.10
CA ASN A 235 -7.62 -21.68 25.46
C ASN A 235 -8.52 -20.77 26.30
N LEU A 236 -9.84 -20.84 26.06
CA LEU A 236 -10.86 -20.14 26.83
C LEU A 236 -11.42 -21.02 27.96
N THR A 237 -11.65 -20.42 29.13
CA THR A 237 -12.41 -20.97 30.25
C THR A 237 -13.74 -20.25 30.40
N TYR A 238 -14.76 -20.94 30.93
CA TYR A 238 -16.15 -20.47 30.97
C TYR A 238 -16.68 -20.53 32.41
N ALA A 239 -17.58 -19.62 32.77
CA ALA A 239 -18.28 -19.62 34.05
C ALA A 239 -19.68 -19.04 33.89
N TRP A 240 -20.71 -19.86 34.13
CA TRP A 240 -22.12 -19.50 34.03
C TRP A 240 -22.74 -19.29 35.41
N VAL A 241 -23.52 -18.21 35.55
CA VAL A 241 -24.29 -17.90 36.76
C VAL A 241 -25.73 -17.58 36.37
N GLN A 242 -26.69 -18.20 37.04
CA GLN A 242 -28.10 -17.79 36.93
C GLN A 242 -28.32 -16.52 37.75
N THR A 243 -28.84 -15.47 37.12
CA THR A 243 -29.00 -14.13 37.72
C THR A 243 -30.47 -13.77 37.97
N GLY A 244 -31.42 -14.58 37.52
CA GLY A 244 -32.85 -14.35 37.72
C GLY A 244 -33.76 -15.51 37.27
N GLY A 245 -35.02 -15.47 37.71
CA GLY A 245 -36.02 -16.51 37.48
C GLY A 245 -35.95 -17.69 38.48
N PRO A 246 -36.85 -18.68 38.37
CA PRO A 246 -36.83 -19.87 39.22
C PRO A 246 -35.50 -20.62 39.10
N ALA A 247 -34.93 -21.08 40.21
CA ALA A 247 -33.62 -21.72 40.21
C ALA A 247 -33.61 -23.01 39.39
N VAL A 248 -32.55 -23.21 38.59
CA VAL A 248 -32.31 -24.44 37.82
C VAL A 248 -30.91 -24.99 38.11
N THR A 249 -30.72 -26.29 37.90
CA THR A 249 -29.42 -26.93 38.02
C THR A 249 -28.78 -27.09 36.65
N LEU A 250 -27.63 -26.42 36.43
CA LEU A 250 -26.82 -26.59 35.22
C LEU A 250 -26.00 -27.88 35.30
N SER A 251 -25.82 -28.58 34.19
CA SER A 251 -25.03 -29.81 34.11
C SER A 251 -23.54 -29.60 34.44
N ALA A 252 -22.95 -28.50 34.00
CA ALA A 252 -21.64 -28.03 34.44
C ALA A 252 -21.48 -26.52 34.17
N ALA A 253 -21.44 -25.69 35.20
CA ALA A 253 -21.39 -24.22 35.02
C ALA A 253 -20.07 -23.71 34.38
N ASN A 254 -19.05 -24.55 34.23
CA ASN A 254 -17.72 -24.17 33.75
C ASN A 254 -17.39 -24.64 32.32
N VAL A 255 -18.36 -25.16 31.58
CA VAL A 255 -18.17 -25.57 30.18
C VAL A 255 -18.79 -24.56 29.21
N ALA A 256 -18.37 -24.60 27.95
CA ALA A 256 -18.91 -23.72 26.90
C ALA A 256 -20.41 -23.93 26.68
N LYS A 257 -20.90 -25.18 26.80
CA LYS A 257 -22.29 -25.54 26.52
C LYS A 257 -22.97 -26.28 27.68
N PRO A 258 -23.30 -25.61 28.80
CA PRO A 258 -24.03 -26.25 29.88
C PRO A 258 -25.49 -26.49 29.48
N THR A 259 -26.12 -27.47 30.11
CA THR A 259 -27.52 -27.84 29.88
C THR A 259 -28.32 -27.83 31.17
N PHE A 260 -29.63 -27.60 31.09
CA PHE A 260 -30.57 -27.75 32.21
C PHE A 260 -31.96 -28.14 31.71
N THR A 261 -32.85 -28.58 32.62
CA THR A 261 -34.25 -28.89 32.28
C THR A 261 -35.16 -27.74 32.72
N ALA A 262 -35.91 -27.18 31.78
CA ALA A 262 -36.74 -26.00 32.00
C ALA A 262 -38.17 -26.38 32.39
N SER A 263 -38.40 -26.63 33.70
CA SER A 263 -39.69 -27.19 34.18
C SER A 263 -40.75 -26.14 34.52
N ALA A 264 -40.36 -24.90 34.84
CA ALA A 264 -41.28 -23.84 35.27
C ALA A 264 -41.58 -22.88 34.10
N ILE A 265 -42.86 -22.51 33.93
CA ILE A 265 -43.28 -21.48 32.96
C ILE A 265 -42.85 -20.11 33.52
N ALA A 266 -41.65 -19.67 33.15
CA ALA A 266 -41.05 -18.40 33.58
C ALA A 266 -39.91 -18.00 32.62
N THR A 267 -39.32 -16.83 32.86
CA THR A 267 -38.07 -16.42 32.23
C THR A 267 -36.90 -16.64 33.19
N HIS A 268 -35.87 -17.35 32.74
CA HIS A 268 -34.62 -17.59 33.47
C HIS A 268 -33.50 -16.73 32.86
N ASN A 269 -32.72 -16.06 33.70
CA ASN A 269 -31.66 -15.15 33.26
C ASN A 269 -30.29 -15.75 33.60
N PHE A 270 -29.34 -15.71 32.67
CA PHE A 270 -27.99 -16.24 32.85
C PHE A 270 -26.92 -15.24 32.41
N GLN A 271 -25.79 -15.27 33.09
CA GLN A 271 -24.57 -14.56 32.72
C GLN A 271 -23.44 -15.55 32.49
N LEU A 272 -22.75 -15.42 31.36
CA LEU A 272 -21.50 -16.10 31.05
C LEU A 272 -20.34 -15.16 31.31
N THR A 273 -19.30 -15.65 31.99
CA THR A 273 -17.97 -15.03 32.05
C THR A 273 -16.96 -15.93 31.35
N VAL A 274 -16.12 -15.37 30.47
CA VAL A 274 -15.10 -16.09 29.69
C VAL A 274 -13.72 -15.53 30.01
N SER A 275 -12.73 -16.40 30.18
CA SER A 275 -11.34 -16.02 30.50
C SER A 275 -10.31 -16.79 29.68
N ASN A 276 -9.13 -16.21 29.44
CA ASN A 276 -7.99 -16.93 28.84
C ASN A 276 -6.87 -17.25 29.86
N GLY A 277 -7.17 -17.19 31.16
CA GLY A 277 -6.21 -17.39 32.25
C GLY A 277 -5.49 -16.11 32.68
N THR A 278 -5.56 -15.04 31.89
CA THR A 278 -4.99 -13.72 32.26
C THR A 278 -6.06 -12.62 32.24
N TYR A 279 -7.06 -12.72 31.38
CA TYR A 279 -8.12 -11.72 31.19
C TYR A 279 -9.50 -12.35 31.15
N SER A 280 -10.55 -11.65 31.60
CA SER A 280 -11.93 -12.11 31.55
C SER A 280 -12.93 -11.05 31.07
N ASN A 281 -14.06 -11.49 30.51
CA ASN A 281 -15.18 -10.64 30.07
C ASN A 281 -16.53 -11.39 30.24
N SER A 282 -17.68 -10.68 30.27
CA SER A 282 -19.00 -11.29 30.54
C SER A 282 -20.10 -10.88 29.55
N ALA A 283 -21.08 -11.75 29.34
CA ALA A 283 -22.28 -11.54 28.50
C ALA A 283 -23.52 -12.19 29.13
N ASN A 284 -24.73 -11.71 28.80
CA ASN A 284 -25.99 -12.22 29.36
C ASN A 284 -26.87 -12.90 28.30
N THR A 285 -27.69 -13.87 28.70
CA THR A 285 -28.73 -14.50 27.88
C THR A 285 -29.97 -14.84 28.72
N TYR A 286 -31.08 -15.15 28.06
CA TYR A 286 -32.38 -15.42 28.67
C TYR A 286 -33.01 -16.69 28.11
N VAL A 287 -33.81 -17.38 28.92
CA VAL A 287 -34.61 -18.54 28.50
C VAL A 287 -36.05 -18.35 28.94
N ALA A 288 -36.97 -18.19 27.98
CA ALA A 288 -38.40 -18.09 28.24
C ALA A 288 -39.09 -19.45 28.07
N VAL A 289 -39.84 -19.89 29.07
CA VAL A 289 -40.58 -21.16 29.04
C VAL A 289 -42.07 -20.87 28.87
N ALA A 290 -42.64 -21.27 27.73
CA ALA A 290 -44.00 -20.90 27.32
C ALA A 290 -45.02 -22.05 27.48
N SER A 291 -46.30 -21.72 27.69
CA SER A 291 -47.36 -22.72 27.95
C SER A 291 -47.83 -23.52 26.73
N SER A 292 -47.56 -23.06 25.49
CA SER A 292 -47.83 -23.82 24.24
C SER A 292 -47.04 -23.26 23.06
N ALA A 293 -46.83 -24.08 22.02
CA ALA A 293 -46.08 -23.69 20.82
C ALA A 293 -46.71 -22.50 20.07
N SER A 294 -48.05 -22.40 20.05
CA SER A 294 -48.74 -21.30 19.40
C SER A 294 -48.80 -20.03 20.27
N ALA A 295 -48.74 -20.14 21.60
CA ALA A 295 -48.54 -18.98 22.48
C ALA A 295 -47.09 -18.45 22.37
N ALA A 296 -46.11 -19.34 22.27
CA ALA A 296 -44.71 -19.00 22.03
C ALA A 296 -44.55 -18.24 20.69
N ALA A 297 -45.13 -18.76 19.61
CA ALA A 297 -45.08 -18.11 18.29
C ALA A 297 -45.76 -16.72 18.28
N ARG A 298 -46.93 -16.58 18.92
CA ARG A 298 -47.65 -15.30 19.02
C ARG A 298 -46.86 -14.24 19.80
N ALA A 299 -46.21 -14.62 20.89
CA ALA A 299 -45.38 -13.70 21.67
C ALA A 299 -44.16 -13.22 20.87
N SER A 300 -43.49 -14.13 20.15
CA SER A 300 -42.32 -13.82 19.33
C SER A 300 -42.62 -12.87 18.17
N CYS A 301 -43.77 -13.00 17.49
CA CYS A 301 -44.15 -12.10 16.39
C CYS A 301 -44.44 -10.67 16.87
N MET A 302 -45.10 -10.53 18.03
CA MET A 302 -45.51 -9.22 18.56
C MET A 302 -44.32 -8.40 19.09
N VAL A 303 -43.33 -9.06 19.70
CA VAL A 303 -42.09 -8.43 20.16
C VAL A 303 -41.28 -7.86 19.00
N CYS A 304 -41.22 -8.57 17.86
CA CYS A 304 -40.50 -8.12 16.67
C CYS A 304 -41.18 -6.91 15.98
N HIS A 305 -42.51 -6.95 15.78
CA HIS A 305 -43.23 -5.85 15.12
C HIS A 305 -43.24 -4.55 15.93
N GLN A 306 -43.23 -4.66 17.26
CA GLN A 306 -43.13 -3.52 18.16
C GLN A 306 -41.70 -2.92 18.16
N ALA A 307 -40.66 -3.76 18.10
CA ALA A 307 -39.26 -3.34 18.00
C ALA A 307 -38.94 -2.64 16.66
N SER A 308 -39.68 -2.95 15.59
CA SER A 308 -39.47 -2.38 14.26
C SER A 308 -40.43 -1.24 13.89
N GLY A 309 -41.28 -0.77 14.82
CA GLY A 309 -42.14 0.42 14.61
C GLY A 309 -43.34 0.24 13.68
N VAL A 310 -43.76 -1.01 13.41
CA VAL A 310 -44.79 -1.34 12.38
C VAL A 310 -46.25 -1.25 12.91
N GLY A 311 -46.45 -0.85 14.18
CA GLY A 311 -47.77 -0.59 14.79
C GLY A 311 -48.46 -1.82 15.41
N ILE A 312 -49.58 -1.61 16.12
CA ILE A 312 -50.34 -2.67 16.81
C ILE A 312 -51.71 -2.99 16.16
N THR A 313 -51.93 -4.30 16.01
CA THR A 313 -53.18 -5.08 15.87
C THR A 313 -54.25 -4.75 14.82
N SER A 314 -54.46 -3.53 14.34
CA SER A 314 -55.57 -3.29 13.38
C SER A 314 -55.19 -3.39 11.90
N ASN A 315 -53.95 -3.05 11.54
CA ASN A 315 -53.66 -2.78 10.13
C ASN A 315 -53.07 -3.99 9.39
N VAL A 316 -52.23 -4.82 10.01
CA VAL A 316 -51.48 -5.85 9.28
C VAL A 316 -52.38 -7.00 8.81
N PHE A 317 -53.16 -7.59 9.72
CA PHE A 317 -54.09 -8.67 9.36
C PHE A 317 -55.33 -8.15 8.61
N GLY A 318 -55.78 -6.93 8.93
CA GLY A 318 -56.85 -6.24 8.19
C GLY A 318 -56.47 -5.99 6.73
N ASN A 319 -55.24 -5.52 6.48
CA ASN A 319 -54.73 -5.25 5.14
C ASN A 319 -54.42 -6.54 4.35
N TRP A 320 -53.86 -7.59 4.99
CA TRP A 320 -53.70 -8.89 4.31
C TRP A 320 -55.06 -9.46 3.89
N SER A 321 -56.02 -9.46 4.81
CA SER A 321 -57.36 -10.04 4.60
C SER A 321 -58.17 -9.33 3.52
N SER A 322 -57.82 -8.08 3.19
CA SER A 322 -58.45 -7.24 2.16
C SER A 322 -57.61 -7.10 0.89
N SER A 323 -56.42 -7.72 0.83
CA SER A 323 -55.51 -7.63 -0.32
C SER A 323 -55.64 -8.78 -1.31
N SER A 324 -55.06 -8.61 -2.50
CA SER A 324 -54.92 -9.64 -3.53
C SER A 324 -54.16 -10.89 -3.05
N HIS A 325 -53.37 -10.80 -1.97
CA HIS A 325 -52.65 -11.93 -1.40
C HIS A 325 -53.59 -13.02 -0.87
N LYS A 326 -54.70 -12.64 -0.23
CA LYS A 326 -55.72 -13.59 0.23
C LYS A 326 -56.41 -14.29 -0.94
N ASN A 327 -56.77 -13.54 -1.98
CA ASN A 327 -57.47 -14.07 -3.17
C ASN A 327 -56.60 -15.04 -3.98
N LEU A 328 -55.29 -14.94 -3.84
CA LEU A 328 -54.30 -15.82 -4.46
C LEU A 328 -53.79 -16.91 -3.49
N PHE A 329 -54.43 -17.08 -2.32
CA PHE A 329 -54.04 -18.02 -1.26
C PHE A 329 -52.59 -17.89 -0.81
N VAL A 330 -52.02 -16.69 -0.91
CA VAL A 330 -50.65 -16.38 -0.49
C VAL A 330 -50.65 -16.22 1.03
N MET A 331 -50.15 -17.25 1.70
CA MET A 331 -49.98 -17.33 3.15
C MET A 331 -48.83 -16.41 3.56
N CYS A 332 -48.88 -15.79 4.75
CA CYS A 332 -47.75 -14.99 5.25
C CYS A 332 -46.44 -15.80 5.31
N ALA A 333 -46.57 -17.11 5.53
CA ALA A 333 -45.49 -18.09 5.51
C ALA A 333 -44.77 -18.20 4.15
N ASN A 334 -45.37 -17.76 3.04
CA ASN A 334 -44.76 -17.85 1.72
C ASN A 334 -43.75 -16.73 1.45
N CYS A 335 -43.82 -15.61 2.20
CA CYS A 335 -42.97 -14.44 2.00
C CYS A 335 -42.08 -14.11 3.20
N HIS A 336 -42.38 -14.64 4.40
CA HIS A 336 -41.53 -14.48 5.57
C HIS A 336 -40.54 -15.63 5.77
N VAL A 337 -40.22 -16.35 4.70
CA VAL A 337 -39.12 -17.33 4.73
C VAL A 337 -37.81 -16.58 4.50
N GLY A 338 -37.15 -16.26 5.62
CA GLY A 338 -35.71 -16.00 5.68
C GLY A 338 -35.30 -14.54 5.74
N ALA A 339 -35.19 -14.00 6.96
CA ALA A 339 -33.93 -13.42 7.46
C ALA A 339 -33.97 -13.30 9.00
N ASP A 340 -33.04 -14.02 9.64
CA ASP A 340 -32.48 -13.93 11.00
C ASP A 340 -33.35 -14.08 12.27
N THR A 341 -32.98 -15.10 13.08
CA THR A 341 -33.06 -15.27 14.56
C THR A 341 -33.80 -16.49 15.18
N GLY A 342 -34.24 -17.50 14.42
CA GLY A 342 -34.50 -18.87 14.92
C GLY A 342 -35.98 -19.32 15.09
N GLY A 343 -36.33 -20.50 14.53
CA GLY A 343 -37.45 -21.35 15.01
C GLY A 343 -38.45 -22.09 14.06
N HIS A 344 -38.05 -22.79 12.97
CA HIS A 344 -38.49 -24.14 12.43
C HIS A 344 -40.02 -24.57 12.19
N PRO A 345 -40.36 -25.78 11.61
CA PRO A 345 -40.66 -26.08 10.18
C PRO A 345 -42.00 -26.86 9.90
N GLY A 346 -42.21 -27.30 8.63
CA GLY A 346 -43.04 -28.46 8.22
C GLY A 346 -42.44 -29.15 6.97
N PRO A 347 -42.49 -30.49 6.80
CA PRO A 347 -41.46 -31.25 6.07
C PRO A 347 -41.67 -31.45 4.56
N LEU A 348 -40.61 -31.27 3.78
CA LEU A 348 -40.26 -32.14 2.66
C LEU A 348 -39.42 -33.29 3.25
N GLY A 349 -39.78 -34.55 2.97
CA GLY A 349 -39.11 -35.71 3.58
C GLY A 349 -37.72 -36.00 3.00
N SER A 350 -36.81 -36.47 3.85
CA SER A 350 -35.38 -36.78 3.60
C SER A 350 -35.10 -37.90 2.58
N GLY A 351 -36.12 -38.47 1.94
CA GLY A 351 -35.97 -39.50 0.90
C GLY A 351 -36.05 -38.97 -0.53
N ALA A 352 -36.44 -37.70 -0.72
CA ALA A 352 -36.85 -37.21 -2.04
C ALA A 352 -35.76 -36.46 -2.81
N VAL A 353 -34.82 -35.80 -2.13
CA VAL A 353 -33.69 -35.08 -2.76
C VAL A 353 -32.41 -35.48 -2.05
N ASN A 354 -31.41 -35.89 -2.81
CA ASN A 354 -30.08 -36.14 -2.28
C ASN A 354 -29.40 -34.80 -1.93
N GLU A 355 -29.09 -34.60 -0.66
CA GLU A 355 -28.64 -33.34 -0.09
C GLU A 355 -27.21 -32.94 -0.52
N THR A 356 -26.45 -33.86 -1.11
CA THR A 356 -25.08 -33.62 -1.57
C THR A 356 -25.01 -33.34 -3.07
N THR A 357 -25.96 -33.87 -3.85
CA THR A 357 -25.94 -33.82 -5.32
C THR A 357 -27.16 -33.14 -5.94
N PHE A 358 -28.15 -32.78 -5.11
CA PHE A 358 -29.46 -32.23 -5.52
C PHE A 358 -30.23 -33.11 -6.52
N THR A 359 -29.99 -34.43 -6.52
CA THR A 359 -30.75 -35.36 -7.35
C THR A 359 -32.09 -35.68 -6.68
N TYR A 360 -33.19 -35.45 -7.40
CA TYR A 360 -34.55 -35.76 -6.95
C TYR A 360 -34.96 -37.15 -7.41
N ASN A 361 -35.53 -37.95 -6.51
CA ASN A 361 -36.09 -39.26 -6.79
C ASN A 361 -37.61 -39.24 -6.60
N SER A 362 -38.33 -39.39 -7.71
CA SER A 362 -39.79 -39.53 -7.74
C SER A 362 -40.18 -40.76 -8.55
N PRO A 363 -41.37 -41.35 -8.31
CA PRO A 363 -41.91 -42.43 -9.13
C PRO A 363 -42.06 -42.10 -10.64
N TYR A 364 -41.83 -40.85 -11.06
CA TYR A 364 -41.89 -40.38 -12.44
C TYR A 364 -40.52 -40.15 -13.12
N GLY A 365 -39.40 -40.53 -12.48
CA GLY A 365 -38.05 -40.48 -13.05
C GLY A 365 -37.01 -39.77 -12.17
N SER A 366 -35.72 -39.96 -12.48
CA SER A 366 -34.58 -39.40 -11.73
C SER A 366 -33.89 -38.26 -12.50
N GLY A 367 -33.51 -37.19 -11.79
CA GLY A 367 -32.85 -36.02 -12.39
C GLY A 367 -32.35 -35.01 -11.35
N ASN A 368 -31.46 -34.10 -11.76
CA ASN A 368 -31.01 -33.00 -10.91
C ASN A 368 -32.13 -31.95 -10.78
N PHE A 369 -32.51 -31.63 -9.54
CA PHE A 369 -33.65 -30.77 -9.21
C PHE A 369 -33.57 -29.38 -9.86
N CYS A 370 -32.37 -28.81 -9.95
CA CYS A 370 -32.13 -27.55 -10.67
C CYS A 370 -32.30 -27.75 -12.18
N PHE A 371 -31.87 -28.89 -12.71
CA PHE A 371 -31.93 -29.23 -14.13
C PHE A 371 -33.37 -29.48 -14.64
N THR A 372 -34.26 -30.02 -13.81
CA THR A 372 -35.66 -30.24 -14.19
C THR A 372 -36.40 -28.93 -14.46
N CYS A 373 -36.00 -27.83 -13.81
CA CYS A 373 -36.53 -26.49 -14.06
C CYS A 373 -35.74 -25.69 -15.12
N HIS A 374 -34.48 -26.04 -15.39
CA HIS A 374 -33.58 -25.26 -16.25
C HIS A 374 -33.07 -25.96 -17.53
N HIS A 375 -33.50 -27.20 -17.81
CA HIS A 375 -33.11 -27.88 -19.04
C HIS A 375 -34.04 -27.52 -20.22
N LYS A 376 -33.42 -27.43 -21.40
CA LYS A 376 -33.99 -27.00 -22.70
C LYS A 376 -35.03 -27.97 -23.30
N GLY A 377 -35.63 -28.85 -22.50
CA GLY A 377 -36.44 -29.97 -22.98
C GLY A 377 -37.96 -29.87 -22.82
N ASN A 378 -38.50 -28.94 -22.01
CA ASN A 378 -39.91 -28.98 -21.60
C ASN A 378 -40.74 -27.71 -21.84
N ASN A 379 -40.48 -26.95 -22.91
CA ASN A 379 -41.42 -25.99 -23.52
C ASN A 379 -42.27 -25.12 -22.55
N LEU A 380 -41.72 -24.71 -21.41
CA LEU A 380 -42.30 -23.67 -20.57
C LEU A 380 -41.46 -22.41 -20.80
N HIS A 381 -41.94 -21.61 -21.75
CA HIS A 381 -41.52 -20.26 -22.14
C HIS A 381 -40.32 -19.64 -21.42
N TYR A 382 -39.11 -19.73 -21.98
CA TYR A 382 -38.10 -18.67 -21.84
C TYR A 382 -37.28 -18.59 -23.13
N ASN A 383 -37.44 -17.50 -23.88
CA ASN A 383 -37.03 -17.40 -25.28
C ASN A 383 -35.87 -16.43 -25.53
N THR A 384 -35.18 -15.92 -24.49
CA THR A 384 -33.92 -15.16 -24.68
C THR A 384 -32.93 -15.30 -23.50
N GLU A 385 -31.62 -15.27 -23.79
CA GLU A 385 -30.50 -15.30 -22.82
C GLU A 385 -30.57 -14.19 -21.76
N VAL A 386 -31.25 -13.08 -22.06
CA VAL A 386 -31.52 -11.97 -21.13
C VAL A 386 -32.38 -12.40 -19.94
N GLN A 387 -33.24 -13.42 -20.11
CA GLN A 387 -34.10 -13.93 -19.04
C GLN A 387 -33.33 -14.84 -18.06
N LEU A 388 -32.29 -15.54 -18.51
CA LEU A 388 -31.41 -16.34 -17.63
C LEU A 388 -30.56 -15.45 -16.71
N ALA A 389 -29.97 -14.38 -17.26
CA ALA A 389 -29.15 -13.43 -16.49
C ALA A 389 -29.97 -12.67 -15.44
N ASN A 390 -31.22 -12.31 -15.75
CA ASN A 390 -32.09 -11.57 -14.85
C ASN A 390 -32.65 -12.41 -13.69
N ILE A 391 -32.80 -13.72 -13.85
CA ILE A 391 -33.35 -14.60 -12.80
C ILE A 391 -32.32 -14.94 -11.72
N CYS A 392 -31.05 -15.19 -12.09
CA CYS A 392 -30.01 -15.45 -11.10
C CYS A 392 -29.68 -14.20 -10.25
N VAL A 393 -29.69 -13.01 -10.87
CA VAL A 393 -29.53 -11.73 -10.16
C VAL A 393 -30.73 -11.42 -9.28
N ALA A 394 -31.95 -11.81 -9.66
CA ALA A 394 -33.15 -11.60 -8.84
C ALA A 394 -33.18 -12.50 -7.59
N CYS A 395 -32.71 -13.75 -7.69
CA CYS A 395 -32.70 -14.69 -6.57
C CYS A 395 -31.45 -14.60 -5.67
N HIS A 396 -30.28 -14.20 -6.20
CA HIS A 396 -29.03 -14.04 -5.44
C HIS A 396 -28.68 -12.57 -5.15
N ASN A 397 -29.66 -11.66 -5.26
CA ASN A 397 -29.54 -10.30 -4.73
C ASN A 397 -29.48 -10.39 -3.19
N PRO A 398 -28.56 -9.68 -2.50
CA PRO A 398 -28.40 -9.73 -1.04
C PRO A 398 -29.63 -9.37 -0.18
N ASN A 399 -30.79 -9.07 -0.76
CA ASN A 399 -31.96 -8.55 -0.03
C ASN A 399 -33.26 -9.35 -0.20
N VAL A 400 -33.28 -10.54 -0.83
CA VAL A 400 -34.59 -11.23 -1.01
C VAL A 400 -34.58 -12.74 -0.69
N HIS A 401 -33.51 -13.51 -0.91
CA HIS A 401 -33.46 -14.92 -0.50
C HIS A 401 -32.03 -15.44 -0.30
N ASP A 402 -31.47 -15.32 0.91
CA ASP A 402 -30.27 -16.07 1.32
C ASP A 402 -30.64 -17.09 2.43
N PRO A 403 -30.90 -18.36 2.10
CA PRO A 403 -31.22 -19.38 3.08
C PRO A 403 -30.01 -20.24 3.50
N ASP A 404 -28.76 -19.94 3.11
CA ASP A 404 -27.63 -20.73 3.63
C ASP A 404 -26.29 -19.96 3.69
N ALA A 405 -25.95 -19.53 4.91
CA ALA A 405 -24.64 -19.00 5.29
C ALA A 405 -23.50 -20.05 5.25
N THR A 406 -23.73 -21.26 4.72
CA THR A 406 -22.71 -22.32 4.65
C THR A 406 -22.19 -22.64 3.24
N MET A 407 -22.61 -21.93 2.19
CA MET A 407 -21.74 -21.81 1.03
C MET A 407 -20.46 -21.11 1.46
N SER A 408 -19.30 -21.78 1.39
CA SER A 408 -17.98 -21.25 1.77
C SER A 408 -17.51 -20.05 0.92
N ILE A 409 -18.40 -19.48 0.13
CA ILE A 409 -18.22 -18.25 -0.63
C ILE A 409 -19.50 -17.45 -0.42
N ALA A 410 -19.57 -16.68 0.67
CA ALA A 410 -20.39 -15.47 0.64
C ALA A 410 -19.96 -14.74 -0.64
N LEU A 411 -20.88 -14.58 -1.60
CA LEU A 411 -20.59 -13.91 -2.86
C LEU A 411 -20.11 -12.50 -2.50
N GLY A 412 -18.78 -12.31 -2.47
CA GLY A 412 -18.21 -11.07 -1.98
C GLY A 412 -18.77 -9.90 -2.78
N ALA A 413 -18.86 -8.72 -2.16
CA ALA A 413 -19.41 -7.49 -2.77
C ALA A 413 -19.01 -7.30 -4.25
N SER A 414 -17.80 -7.70 -4.62
CA SER A 414 -17.24 -7.71 -5.98
C SER A 414 -17.96 -8.56 -7.03
N HIS A 415 -18.82 -9.53 -6.69
CA HIS A 415 -19.52 -10.35 -7.70
C HIS A 415 -20.68 -9.60 -8.36
N PHE A 416 -21.44 -8.81 -7.59
CA PHE A 416 -22.71 -8.25 -8.05
C PHE A 416 -22.92 -6.76 -7.73
N ASN A 417 -22.01 -6.07 -7.01
CA ASN A 417 -22.34 -4.71 -6.55
C ASN A 417 -22.44 -3.67 -7.67
N GLY A 418 -23.70 -3.38 -8.00
CA GLY A 418 -24.19 -2.12 -8.52
C GLY A 418 -24.65 -1.11 -7.45
N TYR A 419 -24.18 -1.17 -6.19
CA TYR A 419 -24.61 -0.23 -5.15
C TYR A 419 -23.49 0.61 -4.52
N THR A 420 -23.79 1.90 -4.47
CA THR A 420 -23.06 3.03 -3.89
C THR A 420 -22.72 2.79 -2.42
N SER A 421 -21.44 2.75 -2.07
CA SER A 421 -20.99 2.81 -0.67
C SER A 421 -20.38 4.17 -0.36
N THR A 422 -20.40 4.54 0.93
CA THR A 422 -20.02 5.85 1.51
C THR A 422 -18.60 6.33 1.18
N PHE A 423 -17.75 5.49 0.56
CA PHE A 423 -16.38 5.85 0.17
C PHE A 423 -16.24 6.34 -1.28
N ASN A 424 -17.22 6.12 -2.16
CA ASN A 424 -17.37 6.81 -3.46
C ASN A 424 -18.77 6.49 -4.05
N PRO A 425 -19.66 7.48 -4.25
CA PRO A 425 -21.02 7.24 -4.72
C PRO A 425 -21.14 6.81 -6.20
N ASN A 426 -20.04 6.64 -6.95
CA ASN A 426 -20.09 6.37 -8.40
C ASN A 426 -19.39 5.06 -8.85
N TYR A 427 -19.95 3.90 -8.49
CA TYR A 427 -19.78 2.60 -9.19
C TYR A 427 -18.43 1.84 -9.00
N ARG A 428 -18.48 0.61 -8.45
CA ARG A 428 -17.32 -0.31 -8.35
C ARG A 428 -17.30 -1.31 -9.51
N ALA A 429 -16.11 -1.80 -9.87
CA ALA A 429 -15.99 -2.92 -10.80
C ALA A 429 -16.46 -4.23 -10.18
N ALA A 430 -16.95 -5.13 -11.02
CA ALA A 430 -17.51 -6.40 -10.64
C ALA A 430 -16.95 -7.52 -11.51
N TYR A 431 -16.97 -8.74 -10.96
CA TYR A 431 -16.61 -9.97 -11.66
C TYR A 431 -17.67 -10.41 -12.66
N VAL A 432 -18.93 -10.08 -12.37
CA VAL A 432 -20.07 -10.44 -13.21
C VAL A 432 -20.76 -9.15 -13.65
N THR A 433 -20.95 -9.03 -14.96
CA THR A 433 -21.73 -7.96 -15.58
C THR A 433 -22.71 -8.58 -16.58
N PRO A 434 -23.69 -7.84 -17.13
CA PRO A 434 -24.60 -8.39 -18.15
C PRO A 434 -23.89 -9.01 -19.37
N ASN A 435 -22.60 -8.69 -19.58
CA ASN A 435 -21.79 -9.21 -20.68
C ASN A 435 -20.80 -10.32 -20.23
N THR A 436 -20.85 -10.76 -18.98
CA THR A 436 -19.96 -11.78 -18.41
C THR A 436 -20.82 -12.87 -17.76
N GLU A 437 -20.68 -14.12 -18.22
CA GLU A 437 -21.45 -15.26 -17.70
C GLU A 437 -20.79 -15.87 -16.47
N CYS A 438 -21.57 -16.41 -15.53
CA CYS A 438 -21.03 -17.13 -14.37
C CYS A 438 -20.14 -18.33 -14.77
N ALA A 439 -20.45 -18.96 -15.90
CA ALA A 439 -19.65 -20.05 -16.46
C ALA A 439 -18.21 -19.62 -16.77
N ASN A 440 -17.99 -18.33 -17.09
CA ASN A 440 -16.66 -17.78 -17.34
C ASN A 440 -15.73 -17.84 -16.13
N CYS A 441 -16.27 -18.03 -14.92
CA CYS A 441 -15.48 -18.08 -13.70
C CYS A 441 -15.67 -19.38 -12.92
N HIS A 442 -16.69 -20.19 -13.25
CA HIS A 442 -17.07 -21.36 -12.45
C HIS A 442 -17.10 -22.67 -13.24
N ILE A 443 -16.65 -22.71 -14.49
CA ILE A 443 -16.60 -23.97 -15.25
C ILE A 443 -15.37 -24.81 -14.89
N THR A 444 -15.51 -26.13 -14.86
CA THR A 444 -14.41 -27.09 -14.70
C THR A 444 -13.72 -27.40 -16.01
N THR A 445 -12.60 -28.13 -15.94
CA THR A 445 -11.93 -28.75 -17.10
C THR A 445 -12.82 -29.71 -17.88
N ALA A 446 -13.89 -30.23 -17.29
CA ALA A 446 -14.88 -31.09 -17.94
C ALA A 446 -16.08 -30.32 -18.52
N ASN A 447 -15.99 -28.99 -18.59
CA ASN A 447 -17.05 -28.11 -19.07
C ASN A 447 -18.32 -28.13 -18.19
N ILE A 448 -18.17 -28.45 -16.89
CA ILE A 448 -19.27 -28.53 -15.91
C ILE A 448 -19.16 -27.36 -14.94
N PRO A 449 -20.25 -26.64 -14.59
CA PRO A 449 -20.20 -25.62 -13.55
C PRO A 449 -19.85 -26.22 -12.17
N ASN A 450 -18.69 -25.85 -11.63
CA ASN A 450 -18.28 -26.08 -10.25
C ASN A 450 -17.36 -24.93 -9.74
N ALA A 451 -17.91 -24.10 -8.86
CA ALA A 451 -17.18 -23.00 -8.24
C ALA A 451 -16.03 -23.48 -7.33
N SER A 452 -16.14 -24.68 -6.78
CA SER A 452 -15.21 -25.29 -5.84
C SER A 452 -14.22 -26.26 -6.51
N ASP A 453 -14.16 -26.29 -7.84
CA ASP A 453 -13.21 -27.14 -8.58
C ASP A 453 -11.76 -26.85 -8.12
N PRO A 454 -11.10 -27.80 -7.44
CA PRO A 454 -9.74 -27.60 -6.96
C PRO A 454 -8.73 -27.36 -8.09
N ALA A 455 -9.02 -27.82 -9.31
CA ALA A 455 -8.12 -27.69 -10.46
C ALA A 455 -8.00 -26.25 -10.98
N LEU A 456 -9.02 -25.41 -10.72
CA LEU A 456 -9.09 -24.02 -11.17
C LEU A 456 -9.19 -23.01 -10.01
N SER A 457 -9.39 -23.47 -8.77
CA SER A 457 -9.52 -22.61 -7.59
C SER A 457 -8.28 -21.74 -7.35
N ALA A 458 -7.07 -22.30 -7.52
CA ALA A 458 -5.82 -21.57 -7.36
C ALA A 458 -5.69 -20.42 -8.38
N GLN A 459 -6.00 -20.68 -9.65
CA GLN A 459 -5.93 -19.70 -10.74
C GLN A 459 -6.94 -18.56 -10.52
N ARG A 460 -8.14 -18.89 -10.02
CA ARG A 460 -9.19 -17.90 -9.68
C ARG A 460 -8.75 -17.00 -8.51
N LEU A 461 -8.15 -17.58 -7.46
CA LEU A 461 -7.62 -16.84 -6.32
C LEU A 461 -6.46 -15.93 -6.71
N ASP A 462 -5.52 -16.46 -7.49
CA ASP A 462 -4.39 -15.74 -8.08
C ASP A 462 -4.85 -14.54 -8.93
N TRP A 463 -5.83 -14.76 -9.82
CA TRP A 463 -6.39 -13.72 -10.67
C TRP A 463 -7.10 -12.64 -9.85
N ALA A 464 -7.88 -13.03 -8.83
CA ALA A 464 -8.65 -12.10 -8.00
C ALA A 464 -7.75 -11.11 -7.24
N VAL A 465 -6.53 -11.50 -6.87
CA VAL A 465 -5.55 -10.61 -6.24
C VAL A 465 -4.67 -9.85 -7.24
N SER A 466 -4.72 -10.20 -8.53
CA SER A 466 -3.99 -9.51 -9.59
C SER A 466 -4.59 -8.14 -9.90
N GLY A 467 -3.84 -7.28 -10.60
CA GLY A 467 -4.38 -6.01 -11.11
C GLY A 467 -5.58 -6.19 -12.07
N HIS A 468 -5.69 -7.36 -12.72
CA HIS A 468 -6.79 -7.68 -13.63
C HIS A 468 -8.07 -8.08 -12.92
N GLY A 469 -7.98 -8.69 -11.72
CA GLY A 469 -9.11 -9.10 -10.91
C GLY A 469 -9.36 -8.21 -9.68
N ASN A 470 -8.49 -7.28 -9.34
CA ASN A 470 -8.73 -6.41 -8.19
C ASN A 470 -9.81 -5.36 -8.51
N THR A 471 -11.05 -5.60 -8.13
CA THR A 471 -12.20 -4.68 -8.35
C THR A 471 -12.05 -3.31 -7.69
N ASN A 472 -11.15 -3.16 -6.73
CA ASN A 472 -10.83 -1.90 -6.08
C ASN A 472 -9.60 -1.20 -6.69
N GLY A 473 -9.00 -1.78 -7.73
CA GLY A 473 -7.84 -1.21 -8.41
C GLY A 473 -8.20 0.08 -9.15
N GLN A 474 -7.25 1.02 -9.18
CA GLN A 474 -7.40 2.29 -9.91
C GLN A 474 -7.70 2.08 -11.40
N SER A 475 -7.18 0.99 -11.99
CA SER A 475 -7.48 0.58 -13.36
C SER A 475 -8.96 0.36 -13.65
N TRP A 476 -9.82 0.24 -12.64
CA TRP A 476 -11.26 0.05 -12.83
C TRP A 476 -12.10 1.16 -12.19
N LEU A 477 -11.54 1.86 -11.20
CA LEU A 477 -12.26 2.87 -10.43
C LEU A 477 -12.01 4.32 -10.89
N ALA A 478 -10.89 4.60 -11.55
CA ALA A 478 -10.48 5.97 -11.89
C ALA A 478 -11.52 6.70 -12.77
N TYR A 479 -12.17 5.97 -13.69
CA TYR A 479 -13.22 6.49 -14.56
C TYR A 479 -14.28 5.43 -14.83
N ASP A 480 -15.43 5.85 -15.34
CA ASP A 480 -16.35 4.93 -16.00
C ASP A 480 -15.87 4.64 -17.43
N PHE A 481 -14.95 3.70 -17.56
CA PHE A 481 -14.31 3.38 -18.84
C PHE A 481 -15.28 2.89 -19.91
N LYS A 482 -16.49 2.41 -19.56
CA LYS A 482 -17.53 2.01 -20.53
C LYS A 482 -18.01 3.18 -21.40
N THR A 483 -17.91 4.38 -20.86
CA THR A 483 -18.32 5.63 -21.53
C THR A 483 -17.21 6.25 -22.36
N LEU A 484 -15.97 5.74 -22.26
CA LEU A 484 -14.78 6.34 -22.87
C LEU A 484 -14.29 5.50 -24.06
N SER A 485 -14.44 6.07 -25.26
CA SER A 485 -13.93 5.46 -26.50
C SER A 485 -12.41 5.29 -26.44
N GLY A 486 -11.92 4.15 -26.92
CA GLY A 486 -10.50 3.77 -26.86
C GLY A 486 -10.02 3.28 -25.50
N CYS A 487 -10.72 3.58 -24.40
CA CYS A 487 -10.36 3.06 -23.07
C CYS A 487 -10.96 1.67 -22.80
N VAL A 488 -12.18 1.43 -23.31
CA VAL A 488 -12.87 0.12 -23.22
C VAL A 488 -12.01 -1.05 -23.70
N GLN A 489 -11.08 -0.82 -24.63
CA GLN A 489 -10.19 -1.81 -25.23
C GLN A 489 -9.32 -2.55 -24.20
N CYS A 490 -8.95 -1.90 -23.11
CA CYS A 490 -8.09 -2.47 -22.07
C CYS A 490 -8.75 -2.50 -20.68
N HIS A 491 -9.87 -1.78 -20.52
CA HIS A 491 -10.55 -1.62 -19.23
C HIS A 491 -11.92 -2.33 -19.16
N THR A 492 -12.21 -3.24 -20.09
CA THR A 492 -13.38 -4.15 -20.02
C THR A 492 -13.05 -5.49 -20.69
N THR A 493 -13.66 -6.59 -20.24
CA THR A 493 -13.49 -7.91 -20.90
C THR A 493 -13.93 -7.84 -22.35
N ALA A 494 -15.16 -7.41 -22.59
CA ALA A 494 -15.72 -7.40 -23.93
C ALA A 494 -14.94 -6.45 -24.85
N GLY A 495 -14.44 -5.32 -24.33
CA GLY A 495 -13.67 -4.38 -25.13
C GLY A 495 -12.31 -4.95 -25.53
N PHE A 496 -11.68 -5.72 -24.63
CA PHE A 496 -10.46 -6.47 -24.96
C PHE A 496 -10.71 -7.60 -25.96
N ILE A 497 -11.85 -8.33 -25.87
CA ILE A 497 -12.23 -9.35 -26.86
C ILE A 497 -12.40 -8.74 -28.26
N ALA A 498 -13.05 -7.58 -28.34
CA ALA A 498 -13.19 -6.88 -29.61
C ALA A 498 -11.84 -6.33 -30.11
N TYR A 499 -11.03 -5.77 -29.22
CA TYR A 499 -9.70 -5.24 -29.58
C TYR A 499 -8.71 -6.33 -30.01
N SER A 500 -8.77 -7.50 -29.39
CA SER A 500 -7.97 -8.66 -29.78
C SER A 500 -8.35 -9.19 -31.17
N THR A 501 -9.63 -9.03 -31.58
CA THR A 501 -10.13 -9.36 -32.93
C THR A 501 -10.05 -8.21 -33.94
N ALA A 502 -9.21 -7.20 -33.67
CA ALA A 502 -8.97 -6.02 -34.51
C ALA A 502 -10.22 -5.16 -34.79
N LYS A 503 -11.23 -5.23 -33.92
CA LYS A 503 -12.41 -4.35 -33.98
C LYS A 503 -12.16 -3.11 -33.13
N VAL A 504 -12.47 -1.94 -33.69
CA VAL A 504 -12.51 -0.68 -32.94
C VAL A 504 -13.79 -0.68 -32.11
N THR A 505 -13.66 -0.58 -30.80
CA THR A 505 -14.82 -0.48 -29.90
C THR A 505 -15.15 0.98 -29.64
N SER A 506 -16.33 1.39 -30.11
CA SER A 506 -16.99 2.60 -29.64
C SER A 506 -17.40 2.43 -28.17
N ALA A 507 -17.58 3.54 -27.45
CA ALA A 507 -18.23 3.50 -26.13
C ALA A 507 -19.64 2.91 -26.26
N TRP A 508 -20.12 2.19 -25.25
CA TRP A 508 -21.38 1.42 -25.33
C TRP A 508 -22.59 2.09 -24.67
N GLY A 509 -22.47 3.37 -24.29
CA GLY A 509 -23.57 4.13 -23.68
C GLY A 509 -23.86 3.76 -22.22
N THR A 510 -24.61 4.61 -21.53
CA THR A 510 -24.80 4.62 -20.06
C THR A 510 -25.94 3.72 -19.54
N ALA A 511 -26.55 2.89 -20.40
CA ALA A 511 -27.73 2.09 -20.03
C ALA A 511 -27.43 0.95 -19.03
N SER A 512 -26.16 0.61 -18.80
CA SER A 512 -25.71 -0.42 -17.84
C SER A 512 -24.79 0.18 -16.80
N VAL A 513 -25.13 0.04 -15.51
CA VAL A 513 -24.46 0.69 -14.36
C VAL A 513 -23.32 -0.11 -13.73
N THR A 514 -23.03 -1.32 -14.20
CA THR A 514 -21.94 -2.16 -13.66
C THR A 514 -20.62 -1.83 -14.36
N ARG A 515 -19.46 -1.96 -13.69
CA ARG A 515 -18.13 -1.88 -14.35
C ARG A 515 -17.55 -3.30 -14.42
N ASP A 516 -16.90 -3.66 -15.53
CA ASP A 516 -16.35 -5.02 -15.73
C ASP A 516 -14.83 -4.99 -15.53
N VAL A 517 -14.30 -5.95 -14.79
CA VAL A 517 -12.86 -6.20 -14.75
C VAL A 517 -12.43 -6.98 -16.00
N LEU A 518 -11.13 -7.24 -16.20
CA LEU A 518 -10.67 -8.15 -17.25
C LEU A 518 -10.79 -9.61 -16.77
N SER A 519 -11.92 -10.24 -17.08
CA SER A 519 -12.22 -11.63 -16.72
C SER A 519 -11.45 -12.65 -17.56
N CYS A 520 -11.53 -13.92 -17.15
CA CYS A 520 -10.81 -15.05 -17.75
C CYS A 520 -11.01 -15.15 -19.27
N ILE A 521 -12.24 -14.99 -19.77
CA ILE A 521 -12.56 -15.07 -21.21
C ILE A 521 -11.97 -13.91 -22.05
N GLY A 522 -11.47 -12.85 -21.40
CA GLY A 522 -10.72 -11.81 -22.10
C GLY A 522 -9.49 -12.42 -22.79
N CYS A 523 -8.73 -13.21 -22.04
CA CYS A 523 -7.52 -13.88 -22.52
C CYS A 523 -7.79 -15.26 -23.12
N HIS A 524 -8.79 -15.99 -22.60
CA HIS A 524 -9.09 -17.36 -23.01
C HIS A 524 -10.25 -17.44 -23.99
N THR A 525 -10.09 -18.23 -25.05
CA THR A 525 -11.22 -18.66 -25.90
C THR A 525 -11.97 -19.83 -25.30
N ASP A 526 -11.27 -20.63 -24.49
CA ASP A 526 -11.83 -21.70 -23.67
C ASP A 526 -10.99 -21.85 -22.40
N ILE A 527 -11.67 -21.72 -21.26
CA ILE A 527 -11.06 -21.75 -19.94
C ILE A 527 -10.82 -23.19 -19.48
N SER A 528 -11.65 -24.14 -19.94
CA SER A 528 -11.56 -25.55 -19.55
C SER A 528 -10.29 -26.22 -20.10
N SER A 529 -9.97 -25.95 -21.36
CA SER A 529 -8.73 -26.39 -22.01
C SER A 529 -7.54 -25.46 -21.80
N GLY A 530 -7.78 -24.24 -21.30
CA GLY A 530 -6.78 -23.19 -21.18
C GLY A 530 -6.40 -22.54 -22.53
N ALA A 531 -7.16 -22.79 -23.60
CA ALA A 531 -6.88 -22.23 -24.91
C ALA A 531 -6.88 -20.69 -24.89
N LEU A 532 -5.79 -20.11 -25.38
CA LEU A 532 -5.57 -18.67 -25.40
C LEU A 532 -6.06 -18.06 -26.70
N ARG A 533 -6.62 -16.85 -26.58
CA ARG A 533 -7.02 -16.05 -27.72
C ARG A 533 -5.82 -15.69 -28.59
N THR A 534 -5.97 -15.87 -29.89
CA THR A 534 -4.92 -15.52 -30.84
C THR A 534 -4.84 -14.01 -31.00
N ASN A 535 -3.63 -13.46 -30.99
CA ASN A 535 -3.46 -12.02 -31.05
C ASN A 535 -2.34 -11.59 -31.99
N HIS A 536 -2.66 -10.65 -32.88
CA HIS A 536 -1.72 -10.07 -33.83
C HIS A 536 -1.05 -8.80 -33.27
N PRO A 537 0.17 -8.47 -33.75
CA PRO A 537 0.77 -7.16 -33.57
C PRO A 537 -0.19 -6.00 -33.80
N VAL A 538 -0.10 -4.98 -32.95
CA VAL A 538 -0.87 -3.73 -33.09
C VAL A 538 0.06 -2.54 -33.14
N GLN A 539 -0.44 -1.46 -33.74
CA GLN A 539 0.10 -0.12 -33.65
C GLN A 539 -0.49 0.53 -32.39
N PRO A 540 0.27 0.64 -31.29
CA PRO A 540 -0.25 1.15 -30.03
C PRO A 540 -0.40 2.68 -30.01
N TYR A 541 0.26 3.38 -30.94
CA TYR A 541 0.33 4.84 -30.98
C TYR A 541 -0.39 5.33 -32.24
N ALA A 542 -1.42 6.15 -32.06
CA ALA A 542 -2.25 6.63 -33.17
C ALA A 542 -1.50 7.59 -34.12
N ASP A 543 -0.41 8.20 -33.65
CA ASP A 543 0.37 9.22 -34.33
C ASP A 543 1.74 8.74 -34.79
N ASP A 544 1.95 7.42 -34.85
CA ASP A 544 3.19 6.79 -35.27
C ASP A 544 2.91 5.50 -36.07
N THR A 545 3.88 5.08 -36.88
CA THR A 545 3.84 3.86 -37.70
C THR A 545 4.39 2.63 -36.97
N TYR A 546 4.97 2.81 -35.79
CA TYR A 546 5.51 1.71 -35.00
C TYR A 546 4.46 0.64 -34.73
N THR A 547 4.84 -0.60 -35.04
CA THR A 547 4.05 -1.80 -34.77
C THR A 547 4.82 -2.66 -33.81
N ASN A 548 4.15 -3.16 -32.77
CA ASN A 548 4.79 -4.07 -31.81
C ASN A 548 5.34 -5.31 -32.52
N PRO A 549 6.49 -5.86 -32.10
CA PRO A 549 6.97 -7.12 -32.65
C PRO A 549 6.00 -8.26 -32.30
N ASN A 550 5.90 -9.25 -33.19
CA ASN A 550 5.25 -10.52 -32.85
C ASN A 550 6.17 -11.32 -31.94
N VAL A 551 5.76 -11.54 -30.68
CA VAL A 551 6.60 -12.15 -29.65
C VAL A 551 6.00 -13.43 -29.09
N GLY A 552 5.16 -14.11 -29.86
CA GLY A 552 4.49 -15.34 -29.45
C GLY A 552 3.10 -15.08 -28.86
N ASN A 553 2.22 -16.06 -29.05
CA ASN A 553 0.77 -15.86 -28.88
C ASN A 553 0.38 -15.41 -27.46
N THR A 554 1.02 -15.96 -26.43
CA THR A 554 0.74 -15.61 -25.03
C THR A 554 1.16 -14.18 -24.69
N SER A 555 2.39 -13.77 -25.01
CA SER A 555 2.84 -12.40 -24.71
C SER A 555 2.20 -11.34 -25.61
N ASN A 556 1.76 -11.69 -26.82
CA ASN A 556 0.98 -10.78 -27.67
C ASN A 556 -0.34 -10.34 -27.00
N LEU A 557 -0.92 -11.13 -26.08
CA LEU A 557 -2.08 -10.71 -25.29
C LEU A 557 -1.75 -9.54 -24.36
N CYS A 558 -0.58 -9.58 -23.72
CA CYS A 558 -0.12 -8.54 -22.79
C CYS A 558 0.25 -7.25 -23.53
N VAL A 559 1.00 -7.38 -24.62
CA VAL A 559 1.59 -6.25 -25.36
C VAL A 559 0.52 -5.29 -25.90
N LYS A 560 -0.69 -5.76 -26.22
CA LYS A 560 -1.77 -4.89 -26.73
C LYS A 560 -2.15 -3.73 -25.82
N CYS A 561 -2.17 -3.97 -24.51
CA CYS A 561 -2.54 -2.96 -23.52
C CYS A 561 -1.30 -2.35 -22.85
N HIS A 562 -0.25 -3.15 -22.65
CA HIS A 562 0.95 -2.74 -21.93
C HIS A 562 2.01 -2.07 -22.82
N SER A 563 1.63 -1.49 -23.96
CA SER A 563 2.53 -0.70 -24.82
C SER A 563 2.46 0.81 -24.59
N GLY A 564 1.53 1.27 -23.74
CA GLY A 564 1.18 2.68 -23.60
C GLY A 564 0.30 3.19 -24.75
N ARG A 565 -0.12 4.46 -24.68
CA ARG A 565 -1.02 5.09 -25.68
C ARG A 565 -0.37 6.21 -26.48
N GLN A 566 0.67 6.83 -25.94
CA GLN A 566 1.49 7.83 -26.62
C GLN A 566 2.96 7.56 -26.29
N SER A 567 3.85 8.04 -27.15
CA SER A 567 5.29 7.83 -27.02
C SER A 567 6.06 9.15 -27.13
N GLY A 568 7.36 9.11 -26.89
CA GLY A 568 8.22 10.23 -27.24
C GLY A 568 8.16 10.60 -28.74
N ARG A 569 7.82 9.63 -29.61
CA ARG A 569 7.60 9.91 -31.04
C ARG A 569 6.32 10.71 -31.28
N SER A 570 5.32 10.59 -30.42
CA SER A 570 4.14 11.47 -30.43
C SER A 570 4.53 12.94 -30.25
N ILE A 571 5.48 13.23 -29.35
CA ILE A 571 6.03 14.58 -29.15
C ILE A 571 6.84 15.02 -30.39
N ARG A 572 7.68 14.14 -30.95
CA ARG A 572 8.45 14.44 -32.17
C ARG A 572 7.55 14.69 -33.39
N ALA A 573 6.41 14.01 -33.49
CA ALA A 573 5.42 14.27 -34.52
C ALA A 573 4.85 15.70 -34.42
N LYS A 574 4.67 16.23 -33.20
CA LYS A 574 4.30 17.64 -32.99
C LYS A 574 5.41 18.60 -33.42
N VAL A 575 6.68 18.25 -33.18
CA VAL A 575 7.83 19.03 -33.69
C VAL A 575 7.84 19.06 -35.22
N ALA A 576 7.66 17.90 -35.87
CA ALA A 576 7.60 17.82 -37.33
C ALA A 576 6.44 18.62 -37.92
N ALA A 577 5.33 18.71 -37.19
CA ALA A 577 4.17 19.54 -37.53
C ALA A 577 4.33 21.04 -37.14
N SER A 578 5.51 21.48 -36.69
CA SER A 578 5.79 22.85 -36.25
C SER A 578 4.82 23.37 -35.18
N ALA A 579 4.41 22.50 -34.27
CA ALA A 579 3.52 22.86 -33.18
C ALA A 579 4.21 23.77 -32.14
N ASP A 580 3.42 24.66 -31.53
CA ASP A 580 3.90 25.59 -30.49
C ASP A 580 3.96 24.93 -29.11
N PHE A 581 5.18 24.70 -28.61
CA PHE A 581 5.43 24.12 -27.29
C PHE A 581 5.34 25.14 -26.13
N THR A 582 5.14 26.42 -26.42
CA THR A 582 4.91 27.45 -25.39
C THR A 582 3.46 27.51 -24.92
N ASN A 583 2.55 26.83 -25.63
CA ASN A 583 1.15 26.70 -25.26
C ASN A 583 0.58 25.32 -25.65
N MET A 584 1.14 24.26 -25.08
CA MET A 584 0.76 22.88 -25.36
C MET A 584 0.43 22.12 -24.07
N ALA A 585 -0.73 21.45 -24.06
CA ALA A 585 -1.06 20.51 -22.99
C ALA A 585 -0.05 19.35 -22.96
N PHE A 586 0.22 18.83 -21.77
CA PHE A 586 1.12 17.70 -21.61
C PHE A 586 0.67 16.48 -22.43
N ILE A 587 1.62 15.85 -23.13
CA ILE A 587 1.44 14.58 -23.83
C ILE A 587 1.91 13.47 -22.88
N GLY A 588 1.04 12.52 -22.53
CA GLY A 588 1.32 11.50 -21.52
C GLY A 588 1.39 10.08 -22.08
N SER A 589 2.30 9.24 -21.59
CA SER A 589 2.54 7.87 -22.08
C SER A 589 1.38 6.88 -21.86
N HIS A 590 0.54 7.14 -20.84
CA HIS A 590 -0.30 6.15 -20.16
C HIS A 590 0.51 5.17 -19.29
N SER A 591 -0.16 4.55 -18.30
CA SER A 591 0.45 3.70 -17.26
C SER A 591 0.61 2.24 -17.70
N ALA A 592 1.46 1.50 -16.99
CA ALA A 592 1.80 0.09 -17.24
C ALA A 592 2.26 -0.26 -18.68
N ALA A 593 2.87 0.67 -19.41
CA ALA A 593 3.62 0.54 -20.66
C ALA A 593 4.89 -0.35 -20.63
N ALA A 594 4.84 -1.51 -19.97
CA ALA A 594 5.95 -2.46 -19.85
C ALA A 594 6.54 -2.91 -21.19
N ALA A 595 5.70 -3.21 -22.18
CA ALA A 595 6.12 -3.58 -23.53
C ALA A 595 6.80 -2.40 -24.25
N GLY A 596 6.31 -1.18 -24.00
CA GLY A 596 6.91 0.05 -24.52
C GLY A 596 8.36 0.25 -24.05
N ILE A 597 8.64 -0.05 -22.77
CA ILE A 597 9.99 -0.04 -22.20
C ILE A 597 10.83 -1.20 -22.73
N LEU A 598 10.28 -2.42 -22.74
CA LEU A 598 10.98 -3.63 -23.18
C LEU A 598 11.49 -3.51 -24.62
N PHE A 599 10.62 -3.06 -25.53
CA PHE A 599 10.95 -2.90 -26.96
C PHE A 599 11.50 -1.51 -27.30
N LYS A 600 11.62 -0.61 -26.32
CA LYS A 600 12.13 0.76 -26.47
C LYS A 600 11.34 1.56 -27.52
N SER A 601 10.03 1.45 -27.46
CA SER A 601 9.14 2.11 -28.40
C SER A 601 8.49 3.34 -27.81
N ILE A 602 8.53 3.52 -26.49
CA ILE A 602 7.71 4.53 -25.82
C ILE A 602 8.47 5.76 -25.32
N GLY A 603 9.74 5.65 -24.96
CA GLY A 603 10.49 6.74 -24.35
C GLY A 603 10.69 7.94 -25.29
N TYR A 604 10.92 9.11 -24.71
CA TYR A 604 11.41 10.28 -25.44
C TYR A 604 12.93 10.19 -25.58
N GLU A 605 13.34 9.93 -26.82
CA GLU A 605 14.73 9.82 -27.22
C GLU A 605 15.24 11.19 -27.68
N PHE A 606 16.30 11.67 -27.03
CA PHE A 606 16.93 12.94 -27.38
C PHE A 606 17.74 12.82 -28.66
N THR A 607 17.65 13.83 -29.53
CA THR A 607 18.33 13.84 -30.83
C THR A 607 19.85 13.70 -30.64
N GLY A 608 20.49 12.87 -31.47
CA GLY A 608 21.93 12.62 -31.43
C GLY A 608 22.39 11.67 -30.32
N ARG A 609 21.48 11.10 -29.52
CA ARG A 609 21.79 10.11 -28.48
C ARG A 609 21.47 8.69 -28.96
N ASP A 610 22.26 7.72 -28.51
CA ASP A 610 22.06 6.30 -28.82
C ASP A 610 21.19 5.61 -27.76
N TYR A 611 20.09 5.01 -28.20
CA TYR A 611 19.19 4.16 -27.41
C TYR A 611 19.08 2.73 -27.97
N SER A 612 20.02 2.31 -28.81
CA SER A 612 20.11 0.92 -29.28
C SER A 612 20.28 -0.05 -28.11
N ASN A 613 19.85 -1.31 -28.33
CA ASN A 613 19.97 -2.34 -27.30
C ASN A 613 21.44 -2.68 -27.16
N LYS A 614 21.94 -2.68 -25.92
CA LYS A 614 23.28 -3.19 -25.67
C LYS A 614 23.32 -4.69 -25.92
N TRP A 615 24.47 -5.19 -26.37
CA TRP A 615 24.65 -6.59 -26.74
C TRP A 615 24.29 -7.58 -25.61
N HIS A 616 24.40 -7.16 -24.35
CA HIS A 616 24.09 -7.95 -23.15
C HIS A 616 22.64 -7.83 -22.66
N PHE A 617 21.84 -6.93 -23.23
CA PHE A 617 20.42 -6.86 -22.92
C PHE A 617 19.64 -7.79 -23.86
N LYS A 618 18.92 -8.76 -23.28
CA LYS A 618 18.28 -9.87 -24.01
C LYS A 618 16.82 -10.12 -23.62
N HIS A 619 16.21 -9.30 -22.75
CA HIS A 619 14.86 -9.58 -22.24
C HIS A 619 13.78 -9.52 -23.33
N ASP A 620 14.01 -8.77 -24.42
CA ASP A 620 13.11 -8.72 -25.59
C ASP A 620 13.09 -10.02 -26.40
N LYS A 621 14.00 -10.97 -26.10
CA LYS A 621 14.12 -12.29 -26.76
C LYS A 621 13.61 -13.45 -25.90
N VAL A 622 13.36 -13.22 -24.60
CA VAL A 622 12.89 -14.25 -23.68
C VAL A 622 11.60 -14.85 -24.22
N GLY A 623 11.52 -16.18 -24.26
CA GLY A 623 10.32 -16.88 -24.71
C GLY A 623 10.07 -16.80 -26.21
N ILE A 624 11.03 -16.37 -27.03
CA ILE A 624 10.87 -16.32 -28.50
C ILE A 624 11.73 -17.42 -29.13
N ASN A 625 11.12 -18.31 -29.90
CA ASN A 625 11.80 -19.37 -30.65
C ASN A 625 12.77 -20.24 -29.81
N ASN A 626 12.40 -20.57 -28.57
CA ASN A 626 13.23 -21.32 -27.63
C ASN A 626 14.63 -20.69 -27.47
N TYR A 627 14.63 -19.35 -27.37
CA TYR A 627 15.85 -18.59 -27.16
C TYR A 627 16.56 -19.11 -25.91
N THR A 628 17.81 -19.54 -26.12
CA THR A 628 18.67 -20.07 -25.07
C THR A 628 19.70 -19.01 -24.69
N ALA A 629 19.75 -18.70 -23.39
CA ALA A 629 20.79 -17.83 -22.82
C ALA A 629 21.32 -18.47 -21.54
N TYR A 630 22.65 -18.45 -21.37
CA TYR A 630 23.31 -19.03 -20.19
C TYR A 630 22.88 -20.49 -19.90
N ASN A 631 22.74 -21.31 -20.96
CA ASN A 631 22.27 -22.71 -20.90
C ASN A 631 20.84 -22.91 -20.35
N TYR A 632 20.03 -21.84 -20.34
CA TYR A 632 18.63 -21.89 -19.96
C TYR A 632 17.74 -21.63 -21.18
N ASP A 633 16.83 -22.56 -21.46
CA ASP A 633 15.78 -22.39 -22.48
C ASP A 633 14.63 -21.57 -21.91
N THR A 634 14.36 -20.43 -22.55
CA THR A 634 13.30 -19.51 -22.13
C THR A 634 11.92 -19.84 -22.72
N GLY A 635 11.84 -20.87 -23.56
CA GLY A 635 10.60 -21.37 -24.16
C GLY A 635 10.07 -20.52 -25.32
N SER A 636 8.77 -20.64 -25.58
CA SER A 636 8.09 -20.05 -26.75
C SER A 636 6.88 -19.16 -26.41
N ASN A 637 6.68 -18.80 -25.13
CA ASN A 637 5.51 -18.03 -24.67
C ASN A 637 5.70 -16.50 -24.74
N GLY A 638 6.85 -16.05 -25.23
CA GLY A 638 7.24 -14.65 -25.29
C GLY A 638 7.72 -14.06 -23.96
N PRO A 639 8.20 -12.80 -23.99
CA PRO A 639 8.99 -12.23 -22.91
C PRO A 639 8.15 -11.84 -21.68
N CYS A 640 6.88 -11.47 -21.88
CA CYS A 640 5.98 -11.10 -20.79
C CYS A 640 5.59 -12.35 -20.00
N ALA A 641 4.99 -13.34 -20.68
CA ALA A 641 4.53 -14.57 -20.05
C ALA A 641 5.70 -15.42 -19.54
N GLY A 642 6.85 -15.41 -20.23
CA GLY A 642 8.05 -16.11 -19.79
C GLY A 642 8.49 -15.70 -18.38
N CYS A 643 8.43 -14.40 -18.05
CA CYS A 643 8.78 -13.94 -16.69
C CYS A 643 7.58 -13.99 -15.73
N HIS A 644 6.42 -13.49 -16.15
CA HIS A 644 5.30 -13.22 -15.25
C HIS A 644 4.40 -14.44 -14.99
N MET A 645 4.50 -15.51 -15.80
CA MET A 645 3.65 -16.70 -15.71
C MET A 645 4.46 -18.01 -15.57
N SER A 646 5.72 -17.92 -15.12
CA SER A 646 6.60 -19.08 -14.91
C SER A 646 6.73 -19.54 -13.46
N SER A 647 6.05 -18.88 -12.53
CA SER A 647 5.93 -19.32 -11.13
C SER A 647 4.81 -20.38 -10.96
N ALA A 648 4.65 -20.94 -9.75
CA ALA A 648 3.51 -21.79 -9.44
C ALA A 648 2.18 -21.03 -9.51
N ASN A 649 2.18 -19.76 -9.09
CA ASN A 649 1.00 -18.89 -9.01
C ASN A 649 0.88 -17.99 -10.26
N LYS A 650 0.64 -18.63 -11.41
CA LYS A 650 0.77 -18.02 -12.75
C LYS A 650 -0.18 -16.85 -13.02
N HIS A 651 -1.32 -16.78 -12.33
CA HIS A 651 -2.36 -15.79 -12.60
C HIS A 651 -2.32 -14.58 -11.64
N THR A 652 -1.33 -14.54 -10.73
CA THR A 652 -0.98 -13.32 -10.01
C THR A 652 -0.25 -12.34 -10.91
N PHE A 653 0.36 -12.86 -11.99
CA PHE A 653 1.27 -12.18 -12.91
C PHE A 653 2.46 -11.51 -12.21
N SER A 654 2.76 -11.87 -10.97
CA SER A 654 3.89 -11.33 -10.22
C SER A 654 5.11 -12.24 -10.36
N PRO A 655 6.27 -11.73 -10.82
CA PRO A 655 7.51 -12.49 -10.83
C PRO A 655 8.24 -12.46 -9.47
N LEU A 656 7.73 -11.69 -8.50
CA LEU A 656 8.37 -11.39 -7.21
C LEU A 656 7.39 -11.60 -6.04
N THR A 657 7.92 -11.94 -4.86
CA THR A 657 7.20 -11.79 -3.58
C THR A 657 7.65 -10.53 -2.88
N ARG A 658 6.72 -9.92 -2.14
CA ARG A 658 6.98 -8.73 -1.33
C ARG A 658 6.46 -8.94 0.09
N ASP A 659 7.08 -8.27 1.05
CA ASP A 659 6.56 -8.21 2.42
C ASP A 659 5.43 -7.16 2.54
N ALA A 660 4.89 -6.99 3.75
CA ALA A 660 3.84 -6.02 4.03
C ALA A 660 4.27 -4.56 3.81
N GLY A 661 5.57 -4.27 3.83
CA GLY A 661 6.14 -2.95 3.52
C GLY A 661 6.38 -2.73 2.03
N GLY A 662 6.07 -3.71 1.19
CA GLY A 662 6.29 -3.65 -0.26
C GLY A 662 7.73 -3.95 -0.68
N VAL A 663 8.61 -4.37 0.24
CA VAL A 663 10.02 -4.70 -0.06
C VAL A 663 10.07 -6.04 -0.78
N VAL A 664 10.90 -6.16 -1.84
CA VAL A 664 11.08 -7.43 -2.55
C VAL A 664 11.82 -8.42 -1.67
N THR A 665 11.18 -9.57 -1.38
CA THR A 665 11.75 -10.62 -0.51
C THR A 665 12.34 -11.77 -1.30
N ALA A 666 11.73 -12.15 -2.43
CA ALA A 666 12.22 -13.24 -3.28
C ALA A 666 11.80 -13.09 -4.74
N ILE A 667 12.51 -13.83 -5.61
CA ILE A 667 12.17 -14.01 -7.02
C ILE A 667 11.46 -15.36 -7.14
N ILE A 668 10.22 -15.34 -7.61
CA ILE A 668 9.40 -16.55 -7.80
C ILE A 668 9.29 -16.97 -9.27
N SER A 669 9.69 -16.10 -10.21
CA SER A 669 9.84 -16.47 -11.61
C SER A 669 11.01 -17.44 -11.79
N THR A 670 10.70 -18.64 -12.26
CA THR A 670 11.71 -19.66 -12.56
C THR A 670 12.60 -19.24 -13.74
N SER A 671 12.07 -18.46 -14.68
CA SER A 671 12.84 -17.92 -15.81
C SER A 671 13.87 -16.88 -15.38
N CYS A 672 13.52 -16.02 -14.41
CA CYS A 672 14.50 -15.10 -13.82
C CYS A 672 15.63 -15.86 -13.12
N ALA A 673 15.29 -16.83 -12.27
CA ALA A 673 16.27 -17.61 -11.51
C ALA A 673 17.20 -18.44 -12.42
N GLY A 674 16.68 -18.99 -13.52
CA GLY A 674 17.45 -19.80 -14.47
C GLY A 674 18.47 -18.99 -15.28
N CYS A 675 18.09 -17.79 -15.75
CA CYS A 675 18.97 -16.93 -16.54
C CYS A 675 19.92 -16.06 -15.70
N HIS A 676 19.50 -15.63 -14.50
CA HIS A 676 20.29 -14.78 -13.62
C HIS A 676 21.13 -15.60 -12.65
N THR A 677 22.11 -16.33 -13.20
CA THR A 677 23.12 -17.07 -12.46
C THR A 677 24.53 -16.51 -12.72
N GLY A 678 25.52 -16.97 -11.95
CA GLY A 678 26.93 -16.58 -12.15
C GLY A 678 27.16 -15.06 -12.12
N PRO A 679 27.87 -14.46 -13.10
CA PRO A 679 28.12 -13.01 -13.15
C PRO A 679 26.86 -12.15 -13.23
N ALA A 680 25.74 -12.70 -13.71
CA ALA A 680 24.45 -12.01 -13.81
C ALA A 680 23.51 -12.31 -12.62
N TYR A 681 24.04 -12.93 -11.55
CA TYR A 681 23.27 -13.40 -10.40
C TYR A 681 22.34 -12.33 -9.79
N LEU A 682 21.10 -12.75 -9.53
CA LEU A 682 20.02 -11.91 -9.02
C LEU A 682 19.18 -12.69 -8.00
N ASP A 683 18.92 -12.06 -6.85
CA ASP A 683 18.01 -12.54 -5.81
C ASP A 683 17.07 -11.42 -5.36
N GLY A 684 16.20 -11.71 -4.38
CA GLY A 684 15.24 -10.74 -3.85
C GLY A 684 15.91 -9.46 -3.33
N SER A 685 17.01 -9.58 -2.59
CA SER A 685 17.77 -8.44 -2.05
C SER A 685 18.38 -7.57 -3.15
N ARG A 686 19.03 -8.18 -4.15
CA ARG A 686 19.58 -7.45 -5.29
C ARG A 686 18.49 -6.82 -6.15
N MET A 687 17.34 -7.48 -6.31
CA MET A 687 16.19 -6.92 -7.00
C MET A 687 15.63 -5.70 -6.25
N ASN A 688 15.47 -5.80 -4.94
CA ASN A 688 15.07 -4.69 -4.08
C ASN A 688 16.06 -3.52 -4.19
N SER A 689 17.37 -3.82 -4.15
CA SER A 689 18.41 -2.80 -4.31
C SER A 689 18.31 -2.07 -5.65
N ARG A 690 17.98 -2.76 -6.75
CA ARG A 690 17.75 -2.13 -8.06
C ARG A 690 16.52 -1.22 -8.04
N GLU A 691 15.43 -1.67 -7.44
CA GLU A 691 14.21 -0.87 -7.28
C GLU A 691 14.44 0.38 -6.44
N THR A 692 15.12 0.27 -5.30
CA THR A 692 15.46 1.41 -4.44
C THR A 692 16.33 2.44 -5.18
N LYS A 693 17.32 1.97 -5.94
CA LYS A 693 18.18 2.83 -6.76
C LYS A 693 17.40 3.52 -7.87
N PHE A 694 16.52 2.79 -8.56
CA PHE A 694 15.63 3.35 -9.57
C PHE A 694 14.72 4.45 -8.98
N ALA A 695 14.09 4.19 -7.82
CA ALA A 695 13.27 5.17 -7.12
C ALA A 695 14.06 6.44 -6.76
N ALA A 696 15.30 6.29 -6.26
CA ALA A 696 16.17 7.43 -5.98
C ALA A 696 16.50 8.25 -7.24
N THR A 697 16.68 7.61 -8.40
CA THR A 697 16.93 8.32 -9.67
C THR A 697 15.71 9.03 -10.22
N LEU A 698 14.50 8.48 -10.03
CA LEU A 698 13.27 9.18 -10.37
C LEU A 698 13.08 10.39 -9.47
N LEU A 699 13.33 10.27 -8.17
CA LEU A 699 13.29 11.40 -7.26
C LEU A 699 14.30 12.48 -7.67
N ALA A 700 15.50 12.09 -8.10
CA ALA A 700 16.47 13.05 -8.61
C ALA A 700 15.97 13.79 -9.86
N LEU A 701 15.43 13.07 -10.86
CA LEU A 701 14.84 13.70 -12.04
C LEU A 701 13.65 14.61 -11.69
N GLN A 702 12.82 14.21 -10.72
CA GLN A 702 11.75 15.07 -10.19
C GLN A 702 12.31 16.38 -9.63
N LYS A 703 13.39 16.33 -8.83
CA LYS A 703 14.01 17.52 -8.27
C LYS A 703 14.65 18.42 -9.32
N VAL A 704 15.18 17.86 -10.40
CA VAL A 704 15.66 18.65 -11.55
C VAL A 704 14.50 19.37 -12.25
N LEU A 705 13.36 18.70 -12.45
CA LEU A 705 12.14 19.32 -12.99
C LEU A 705 11.61 20.44 -12.08
N GLU A 706 11.56 20.20 -10.77
CA GLU A 706 11.16 21.21 -9.77
C GLU A 706 12.09 22.44 -9.80
N ALA A 707 13.40 22.24 -10.02
CA ALA A 707 14.35 23.35 -10.19
C ALA A 707 14.11 24.18 -11.47
N LYS A 708 13.33 23.65 -12.42
CA LYS A 708 12.83 24.37 -13.60
C LYS A 708 11.39 24.88 -13.43
N ASN A 709 10.85 24.85 -12.21
CA ASN A 709 9.46 25.19 -11.88
C ASN A 709 8.42 24.27 -12.56
N ILE A 710 8.77 23.00 -12.79
CA ILE A 710 7.89 21.97 -13.32
C ILE A 710 7.58 21.00 -12.17
N TYR A 711 6.42 21.16 -11.54
CA TYR A 711 6.05 20.39 -10.34
C TYR A 711 5.13 19.24 -10.71
N TYR A 712 5.50 18.02 -10.33
CA TYR A 712 4.70 16.83 -10.58
C TYR A 712 3.63 16.61 -9.51
N ALA A 713 2.46 16.09 -9.91
CA ALA A 713 1.49 15.46 -9.00
C ALA A 713 0.87 14.20 -9.64
N ASP A 714 0.46 13.25 -8.80
CA ASP A 714 -0.19 11.98 -9.22
C ASP A 714 -1.66 12.18 -9.68
N VAL A 715 -1.95 13.30 -10.35
CA VAL A 715 -3.25 13.65 -10.92
C VAL A 715 -3.07 14.37 -12.25
N SER A 716 -3.83 13.96 -13.26
CA SER A 716 -3.81 14.58 -14.58
C SER A 716 -4.09 16.10 -14.49
N PRO A 717 -3.33 16.97 -15.20
CA PRO A 717 -2.39 16.68 -16.29
C PRO A 717 -0.93 16.43 -15.85
N TYR A 718 -0.71 16.06 -14.58
CA TYR A 718 0.55 15.62 -13.97
C TYR A 718 1.59 16.70 -13.70
N PHE A 719 1.64 17.78 -14.48
CA PHE A 719 2.65 18.83 -14.30
C PHE A 719 2.04 20.22 -14.12
N PHE A 720 2.53 20.94 -13.12
CA PHE A 720 1.97 22.18 -12.60
C PHE A 720 3.03 23.25 -12.39
N LYS A 721 2.63 24.53 -12.44
CA LYS A 721 3.51 25.71 -12.32
C LYS A 721 3.96 25.99 -10.90
N SER A 722 3.27 25.44 -9.90
CA SER A 722 3.57 25.66 -8.49
C SER A 722 3.43 24.39 -7.66
N SER A 723 4.29 24.26 -6.66
CA SER A 723 4.31 23.11 -5.76
C SER A 723 3.02 23.00 -4.96
N GLY A 724 2.46 21.79 -4.84
CA GLY A 724 1.27 21.50 -4.03
C GLY A 724 -0.05 22.02 -4.60
N ASN A 725 -0.06 22.66 -5.77
CA ASN A 725 -1.27 23.14 -6.42
C ASN A 725 -1.55 22.33 -7.69
N SER A 726 -2.48 21.38 -7.58
CA SER A 726 -2.90 20.50 -8.67
C SER A 726 -4.19 20.96 -9.39
N GLU A 727 -4.57 22.22 -9.25
CA GLU A 727 -5.73 22.77 -9.95
C GLU A 727 -5.49 22.80 -11.47
N PRO A 728 -6.47 22.44 -12.33
CA PRO A 728 -6.29 22.41 -13.78
C PRO A 728 -5.77 23.71 -14.39
N GLY A 729 -6.16 24.87 -13.85
CA GLY A 729 -5.66 26.18 -14.31
C GLY A 729 -4.17 26.43 -14.03
N ASN A 730 -3.59 25.67 -13.08
CA ASN A 730 -2.18 25.73 -12.72
C ASN A 730 -1.30 24.79 -13.56
N ALA A 731 -1.89 24.03 -14.49
CA ALA A 731 -1.16 23.10 -15.35
C ALA A 731 -0.08 23.81 -16.19
N ILE A 732 1.05 23.12 -16.40
CA ILE A 732 2.10 23.56 -17.32
C ILE A 732 1.56 23.44 -18.75
N THR A 733 1.57 24.56 -19.46
CA THR A 733 1.34 24.61 -20.91
C THR A 733 2.53 25.20 -21.67
N ASN A 734 3.36 25.99 -20.99
CA ASN A 734 4.59 26.52 -21.56
C ASN A 734 5.77 25.61 -21.19
N TRP A 735 6.15 24.76 -22.14
CA TRP A 735 7.30 23.86 -22.02
C TRP A 735 8.59 24.49 -22.54
N GLY A 736 8.48 25.62 -23.26
CA GLY A 736 9.58 26.26 -23.99
C GLY A 736 9.98 25.48 -25.24
N ASN A 737 10.23 24.18 -25.14
CA ASN A 737 10.60 23.31 -26.25
C ASN A 737 10.17 21.85 -26.01
N ALA A 738 10.29 21.04 -27.07
CA ALA A 738 9.91 19.63 -27.06
C ALA A 738 10.78 18.76 -26.15
N ASP A 739 12.07 19.08 -26.00
CA ASP A 739 13.00 18.29 -25.19
C ASP A 739 12.72 18.46 -23.68
N THR A 740 12.26 19.65 -23.24
CA THR A 740 11.75 19.86 -21.87
C THR A 740 10.50 19.04 -21.60
N MET A 741 9.52 19.06 -22.52
CA MET A 741 8.33 18.19 -22.42
C MET A 741 8.74 16.71 -22.47
N GLY A 742 9.73 16.37 -23.29
CA GLY A 742 10.28 15.02 -23.42
C GLY A 742 10.94 14.50 -22.14
N ALA A 743 11.67 15.35 -21.42
CA ALA A 743 12.24 15.01 -20.12
C ALA A 743 11.13 14.75 -19.08
N ALA A 744 10.10 15.60 -19.04
CA ALA A 744 8.92 15.41 -18.19
C ALA A 744 8.12 14.15 -18.59
N PHE A 745 8.02 13.87 -19.89
CA PHE A 745 7.42 12.64 -20.43
C PHE A 745 8.15 11.40 -19.92
N ASN A 746 9.49 11.38 -20.00
CA ASN A 746 10.30 10.27 -19.49
C ASN A 746 10.11 10.07 -17.99
N PHE A 747 10.05 11.16 -17.20
CA PHE A 747 9.72 11.06 -15.77
C PHE A 747 8.34 10.46 -15.55
N ASN A 748 7.30 11.00 -16.20
CA ASN A 748 5.92 10.53 -16.05
C ASN A 748 5.77 9.05 -16.45
N LEU A 749 6.36 8.67 -17.58
CA LEU A 749 6.43 7.29 -18.06
C LEU A 749 7.01 6.38 -16.98
N LEU A 750 8.22 6.68 -16.51
CA LEU A 750 8.94 5.79 -15.60
C LEU A 750 8.35 5.78 -14.18
N ARG A 751 7.68 6.88 -13.76
CA ARG A 751 6.90 6.95 -12.51
C ARG A 751 5.69 6.01 -12.54
N HIS A 752 5.10 5.79 -13.71
CA HIS A 752 3.95 4.90 -13.94
C HIS A 752 4.33 3.51 -14.48
N GLU A 753 5.63 3.26 -14.74
CA GLU A 753 6.23 1.97 -15.05
C GLU A 753 7.12 1.45 -13.91
N PRO A 754 6.55 0.99 -12.79
CA PRO A 754 7.35 0.57 -11.64
C PRO A 754 8.31 -0.57 -11.98
N GLY A 755 8.01 -1.42 -12.98
CA GLY A 755 8.90 -2.49 -13.45
C GLY A 755 10.01 -2.06 -14.42
N ALA A 756 10.14 -0.77 -14.78
CA ALA A 756 11.06 -0.32 -15.81
C ALA A 756 12.54 -0.65 -15.54
N TYR A 757 12.93 -0.74 -14.26
CA TYR A 757 14.26 -1.15 -13.83
C TYR A 757 14.60 -2.61 -14.15
N ALA A 758 13.59 -3.45 -14.40
CA ALA A 758 13.74 -4.86 -14.78
C ALA A 758 13.43 -5.08 -16.27
N HIS A 759 12.39 -4.41 -16.81
CA HIS A 759 11.97 -4.59 -18.20
C HIS A 759 13.08 -4.22 -19.18
N ASN A 760 13.66 -3.03 -19.06
CA ASN A 760 14.85 -2.63 -19.83
C ASN A 760 15.70 -1.64 -19.04
N MET A 761 16.51 -2.15 -18.12
CA MET A 761 17.33 -1.32 -17.21
C MET A 761 18.21 -0.31 -17.96
N ILE A 762 18.82 -0.70 -19.08
CA ILE A 762 19.76 0.16 -19.81
C ILE A 762 18.99 1.31 -20.49
N TYR A 763 17.89 0.99 -21.17
CA TYR A 763 17.05 2.02 -21.80
C TYR A 763 16.50 3.00 -20.75
N THR A 764 15.93 2.47 -19.66
CA THR A 764 15.42 3.26 -18.54
C THR A 764 16.49 4.20 -17.97
N LYS A 765 17.70 3.69 -17.71
CA LYS A 765 18.82 4.51 -17.22
C LYS A 765 19.20 5.62 -18.21
N ARG A 766 19.26 5.32 -19.50
CA ARG A 766 19.59 6.30 -20.55
C ARG A 766 18.54 7.40 -20.65
N LEU A 767 17.25 7.07 -20.57
CA LEU A 767 16.18 8.06 -20.56
C LEU A 767 16.30 9.01 -19.36
N ILE A 768 16.53 8.48 -18.14
CA ILE A 768 16.69 9.32 -16.95
C ILE A 768 17.97 10.16 -17.05
N HIS A 769 19.09 9.52 -17.39
CA HIS A 769 20.39 10.19 -17.51
C HIS A 769 20.30 11.37 -18.48
N ASP A 770 19.84 11.14 -19.72
CA ASP A 770 19.77 12.19 -20.73
C ASP A 770 18.74 13.27 -20.39
N SER A 771 17.65 12.93 -19.68
CA SER A 771 16.69 13.91 -19.20
C SER A 771 17.32 14.84 -18.16
N ILE A 772 18.12 14.32 -17.22
CA ILE A 772 18.85 15.12 -16.24
C ILE A 772 19.93 15.98 -16.91
N ASP A 773 20.73 15.37 -17.80
CA ASP A 773 21.83 16.03 -18.54
C ASP A 773 21.28 17.23 -19.33
N PHE A 774 20.22 17.01 -20.11
CA PHE A 774 19.55 18.08 -20.86
C PHE A 774 18.94 19.14 -19.96
N LEU A 775 18.22 18.76 -18.90
CA LEU A 775 17.57 19.73 -18.03
C LEU A 775 18.59 20.55 -17.24
N ASP A 776 19.81 20.06 -16.99
CA ASP A 776 20.84 20.82 -16.30
C ASP A 776 21.11 22.15 -17.02
N ASN A 777 21.60 22.06 -18.25
CA ASN A 777 22.12 23.21 -19.01
C ASN A 777 21.75 23.23 -20.51
N GLY A 778 20.91 22.30 -20.98
CA GLY A 778 20.52 22.16 -22.38
C GLY A 778 21.55 21.43 -23.27
N ALA A 779 22.66 20.94 -22.70
CA ALA A 779 23.69 20.18 -23.37
C ALA A 779 23.73 18.72 -22.91
N PHE A 780 24.50 17.89 -23.63
CA PHE A 780 24.72 16.50 -23.28
C PHE A 780 26.20 16.26 -22.93
N ASP A 781 26.65 16.86 -21.83
CA ASP A 781 28.05 16.89 -21.39
C ASP A 781 28.35 15.94 -20.22
N ASN A 782 27.38 15.08 -19.85
CA ASN A 782 27.43 14.16 -18.72
C ASN A 782 27.55 14.86 -17.35
N SER A 783 26.91 16.02 -17.18
CA SER A 783 26.90 16.75 -15.90
C SER A 783 26.10 16.05 -14.79
N VAL A 784 25.34 15.00 -15.12
CA VAL A 784 24.38 14.28 -14.25
C VAL A 784 24.86 14.07 -12.81
N SER A 785 26.08 13.57 -12.58
CA SER A 785 26.59 13.35 -11.23
C SER A 785 26.72 14.66 -10.43
N ILE A 786 27.21 15.71 -11.07
CA ILE A 786 27.40 17.04 -10.48
C ILE A 786 26.02 17.64 -10.18
N THR A 787 25.11 17.60 -11.18
CA THR A 787 23.73 18.06 -11.04
C THR A 787 23.06 17.41 -9.83
N ILE A 788 23.03 16.08 -9.76
CA ILE A 788 22.40 15.34 -8.65
C ILE A 788 23.01 15.72 -7.29
N ASN A 789 24.33 15.82 -7.20
CA ASN A 789 25.00 16.15 -5.94
C ASN A 789 24.72 17.60 -5.49
N SER A 790 24.47 18.51 -6.43
CA SER A 790 24.11 19.91 -6.17
C SER A 790 22.64 20.13 -5.80
N LEU A 791 21.74 19.19 -6.13
CA LEU A 791 20.30 19.35 -5.88
C LEU A 791 19.99 19.48 -4.39
N SER A 792 19.14 20.46 -4.08
CA SER A 792 18.45 20.56 -2.80
C SER A 792 17.26 19.59 -2.77
N GLY A 793 16.87 19.12 -1.59
CA GLY A 793 15.73 18.20 -1.44
C GLY A 793 16.02 16.71 -1.68
N LEU A 794 17.30 16.34 -1.89
CA LEU A 794 17.78 14.96 -1.80
C LEU A 794 18.73 14.82 -0.60
N ASP A 795 18.58 13.76 0.17
CA ASP A 795 19.55 13.40 1.22
C ASP A 795 20.81 12.74 0.64
N ALA A 796 21.85 12.57 1.48
CA ALA A 796 23.13 12.01 1.06
C ALA A 796 23.01 10.55 0.54
N THR A 797 22.10 9.77 1.12
CA THR A 797 21.84 8.38 0.72
C THR A 797 21.19 8.35 -0.67
N GLN A 798 20.17 9.17 -0.89
CA GLN A 798 19.49 9.29 -2.18
C GLN A 798 20.44 9.75 -3.28
N LYS A 799 21.30 10.74 -3.01
CA LYS A 799 22.35 11.19 -3.94
C LYS A 799 23.31 10.07 -4.32
N THR A 800 23.79 9.32 -3.33
CA THR A 800 24.70 8.18 -3.53
C THR A 800 24.04 7.07 -4.34
N LEU A 801 22.79 6.73 -4.03
CA LEU A 801 22.05 5.70 -4.77
C LEU A 801 21.78 6.12 -6.21
N ALA A 802 21.39 7.37 -6.44
CA ALA A 802 21.05 7.88 -7.76
C ALA A 802 22.28 7.98 -8.68
N THR A 803 23.36 8.60 -8.20
CA THR A 803 24.63 8.71 -8.94
C THR A 803 25.25 7.34 -9.19
N GLY A 804 25.32 6.46 -8.17
CA GLY A 804 25.82 5.10 -8.34
C GLY A 804 25.00 4.24 -9.32
N TYR A 805 23.74 4.58 -9.57
CA TYR A 805 22.90 3.86 -10.54
C TYR A 805 23.03 4.38 -11.96
N LEU A 806 23.07 5.71 -12.15
CA LEU A 806 23.13 6.36 -13.47
C LEU A 806 24.55 6.51 -14.00
N THR A 807 25.55 6.68 -13.14
CA THR A 807 26.93 6.98 -13.54
C THR A 807 27.95 6.15 -12.74
N PRO A 808 27.81 4.80 -12.67
CA PRO A 808 28.70 3.96 -11.85
C PRO A 808 30.18 4.04 -12.23
N SER A 809 30.50 4.42 -13.47
CA SER A 809 31.86 4.66 -13.98
C SER A 809 32.11 6.13 -14.34
N GLY A 810 31.24 7.05 -13.90
CA GLY A 810 31.28 8.45 -14.30
C GLY A 810 30.87 8.70 -15.75
N THR A 811 30.28 7.72 -16.44
CA THR A 811 29.87 7.82 -17.85
C THR A 811 28.42 7.43 -18.04
N ARG A 812 27.83 7.89 -19.14
CA ARG A 812 26.49 7.54 -19.58
C ARG A 812 26.32 6.01 -19.72
N PRO A 813 25.23 5.41 -19.22
CA PRO A 813 24.92 3.98 -19.32
C PRO A 813 24.87 3.36 -20.73
#